data_AF-A0A8S1ZMK3-F1
#
_entry.id   AF-A0A8S1ZMK3-F1
#
_cell.length_a   1.000
_cell.length_b   1.000
_cell.length_c   1.000
_cell.angle_alpha   90.00
_cell.angle_beta   90.00
_cell.angle_gamma   90.00
#
_symmetry.space_group_name_H-M   'P 1'
#
loop_
_entity.id
_entity.type
_entity.pdbx_description
1 polymer ?
#
loop_
_entity_poly.entity_id
_entity_poly.type
_entity_poly.pdbx_seq_one_letter_code
_entity_poly.pdbx_strand_id
1 'polypeptide(L)'
;MMPYDDARGERPRLLVVANRLPVSAKRSGENSWSLEMSPGGLVSGLLGVTSQFDTKWVGWPGVDVYNEVEQNALTKSLAEMKCIPVFLNGVFDQYYNGYCNGILWPILHHMGLPQEDQHATNQTFETQYDAYKKANRMFLDVIIQNYEEGDTVWCHDYHLMFLPQYLKEHNNKIKVGWFLHSPFPSSEVYKTLPSRSELLRAVLTADLLGFHTYDFVRHFLSTCTRILGVEGTHEGVVYQGRVTRVAVFPIGIDPDRFIRTCKLPEVTQQMTELKERFAGKKVILGVDRLDMIKGIPQKYLAFEKFLEENPYWRDKVVLVQIAVPTRNDVPEYQKLKSQVHGLVGRINGRFGSVSSLPIHHLDCSVDFNYLCALYAIADVMLVTSLRDGMNLVSYEFVACQEAKKGVLVLSEFAGAGQSLGVGALLVNPWDVTEVSSAIKDALNMPAEERETRHRFNFQYVYTHSAKKWGSDFMSELNDTIAESELQIRNIPHGLPQQDVIQRYSQSNNRLIILGFCGTLTEPKNSRSKEMDLKLNPELKGTLKALCNDPKTTVVVLSRSDKNILDKNFGGYNIWLAAENGMFEKHTTGEWVKNMPQNMNLDWVDSVKNVFKYFTDRTPRSFVKSSETSLVWNYEYADVEFGRAQARDLLQYLWAGPISNASVDVVRGNHSVEVHAIGETKGAAIGRILGEIVYRKSMTTPIDFVFCSGNFLEKDEDIYTFFESKILSSKLSHETRSKSSSYNNSRKKKKISMNILDLKKENYFSAAIGQARTKARYVIDSSLDVLDLLHKLAVADTTMTDSFSDSELYEPRNENAHEDNMGVMNGPQRGDRVYYRVAVFGTFVMWLAHSHAPPTGFSVIYSNHFTLEEKAAMEAKGETPWSSILVPSVQEMVKDKMITTVPPRYICSLVNHGINPSFLDKIKSEIQDFFNLPMEEKKKLWQQPAVMEGFGQAFVVSEDQKLDWADLFFLIMQPVQLRKPHLFPKLPLPLRDTLDMYSTQVKSIAKILLAKMARALHIKPEEIEEIFGDDMMQSMRMNYYPPCPQPNQVTGLTPHSDAAGLTILLQVNEVDGLQIKKNGKWVFVKPLLNAFIVNVGDVLEIITNGTYRSIEHRAVVNLEKERLSIATFHNTGLDKEIGPARTLVQRQEAAKFRSLKTKDYLNGLFSRELKGKSYLDAMRI
;
A
#
# COMPACT_ATOMS: atom_id res chain seq x y z
N MET A 1 -12.57 -18.00 14.76
CA MET A 1 -13.80 -17.75 14.00
C MET A 1 -14.96 -18.29 14.83
N MET A 2 -15.80 -17.39 15.35
CA MET A 2 -17.07 -17.69 16.00
C MET A 2 -18.14 -16.77 15.38
N PRO A 3 -19.45 -17.05 15.55
CA PRO A 3 -20.48 -16.40 14.75
C PRO A 3 -20.59 -14.89 15.03
N TYR A 4 -21.06 -14.17 14.01
CA TYR A 4 -21.47 -12.76 14.13
C TYR A 4 -22.69 -12.69 15.05
N ASP A 5 -22.66 -11.81 16.06
CA ASP A 5 -23.81 -11.60 16.95
C ASP A 5 -24.90 -10.81 16.22
N ASP A 6 -26.16 -11.21 16.36
CA ASP A 6 -27.26 -10.84 15.44
C ASP A 6 -27.90 -9.47 15.76
N ALA A 7 -27.05 -8.44 15.85
CA ALA A 7 -27.38 -7.10 16.32
C ALA A 7 -27.98 -6.18 15.23
N ARG A 8 -28.98 -6.69 14.48
CA ARG A 8 -29.85 -5.92 13.55
C ARG A 8 -29.13 -4.93 12.60
N GLY A 9 -28.09 -5.39 11.92
CA GLY A 9 -27.53 -4.71 10.75
C GLY A 9 -27.86 -5.49 9.48
N GLU A 10 -28.43 -4.83 8.47
CA GLU A 10 -28.61 -5.46 7.15
C GLU A 10 -27.24 -5.74 6.51
N ARG A 11 -27.12 -6.88 5.81
CA ARG A 11 -25.85 -7.25 5.18
C ARG A 11 -25.50 -6.25 4.07
N PRO A 12 -24.23 -5.82 3.94
CA PRO A 12 -23.83 -4.95 2.85
C PRO A 12 -24.17 -5.61 1.51
N ARG A 13 -24.70 -4.82 0.58
CA ARG A 13 -25.22 -5.29 -0.70
C ARG A 13 -24.15 -5.29 -1.78
N LEU A 14 -24.17 -6.34 -2.59
CA LEU A 14 -23.21 -6.58 -3.66
C LEU A 14 -23.94 -6.88 -4.97
N LEU A 15 -23.78 -6.00 -5.96
CA LEU A 15 -24.22 -6.22 -7.32
C LEU A 15 -23.06 -6.82 -8.12
N VAL A 16 -23.08 -8.15 -8.28
CA VAL A 16 -22.18 -8.86 -9.20
C VAL A 16 -22.68 -8.62 -10.61
N VAL A 17 -21.83 -8.09 -11.49
CA VAL A 17 -22.17 -7.84 -12.90
C VAL A 17 -21.25 -8.65 -13.80
N ALA A 18 -21.82 -9.56 -14.57
CA ALA A 18 -21.10 -10.39 -15.54
C ALA A 18 -21.92 -10.55 -16.82
N ASN A 19 -21.25 -10.82 -17.94
CA ASN A 19 -21.93 -10.94 -19.23
C ASN A 19 -23.05 -12.02 -19.24
N ARG A 20 -22.87 -13.11 -18.50
CA ARG A 20 -23.88 -14.18 -18.33
C ARG A 20 -24.26 -14.32 -16.86
N LEU A 21 -25.54 -14.61 -16.62
CA LEU A 21 -26.05 -15.01 -15.31
C LEU A 21 -25.48 -16.38 -14.86
N PRO A 22 -25.49 -16.69 -13.55
CA PRO A 22 -25.06 -17.97 -13.01
C PRO A 22 -26.04 -19.12 -13.27
N VAL A 23 -27.11 -18.86 -14.03
CA VAL A 23 -28.17 -19.81 -14.40
C VAL A 23 -28.35 -19.83 -15.92
N SER A 24 -28.77 -20.98 -16.43
CA SER A 24 -29.19 -21.17 -17.82
C SER A 24 -30.71 -21.34 -17.86
N ALA A 25 -31.40 -20.46 -18.59
CA ALA A 25 -32.85 -20.54 -18.76
C ALA A 25 -33.22 -21.43 -19.96
N LYS A 26 -34.03 -22.47 -19.72
CA LYS A 26 -34.63 -23.32 -20.75
C LYS A 26 -36.15 -23.13 -20.76
N ARG A 27 -36.72 -22.87 -21.93
CA ARG A 27 -38.16 -22.66 -22.11
C ARG A 27 -38.92 -23.98 -21.92
N SER A 28 -39.78 -24.05 -20.91
CA SER A 28 -40.56 -25.25 -20.54
C SER A 28 -42.01 -25.22 -21.03
N GLY A 29 -42.47 -24.07 -21.53
CA GLY A 29 -43.80 -23.91 -22.13
C GLY A 29 -44.05 -22.49 -22.63
N GLU A 30 -45.32 -22.16 -22.85
CA GLU A 30 -45.74 -20.77 -23.08
C GLU A 30 -45.66 -19.99 -21.76
N ASN A 31 -44.91 -18.89 -21.74
CA ASN A 31 -44.60 -18.08 -20.54
C ASN A 31 -44.02 -18.87 -19.34
N SER A 32 -43.47 -20.07 -19.58
CA SER A 32 -42.91 -20.95 -18.56
C SER A 32 -41.43 -21.22 -18.81
N TRP A 33 -40.63 -21.10 -17.75
CA TRP A 33 -39.17 -21.24 -17.78
C TRP A 33 -38.70 -22.20 -16.70
N SER A 34 -37.71 -23.01 -17.05
CA SER A 34 -36.93 -23.85 -16.15
C SER A 34 -35.52 -23.27 -16.03
N LEU A 35 -34.98 -23.22 -14.81
CA LEU A 35 -33.69 -22.62 -14.50
C LEU A 35 -32.74 -23.67 -13.93
N GLU A 36 -31.56 -23.81 -14.54
CA GLU A 36 -30.49 -24.68 -14.07
C GLU A 36 -29.25 -23.85 -13.70
N MET A 37 -28.61 -24.13 -12.56
CA MET A 37 -27.36 -23.47 -12.19
C MET A 37 -26.23 -23.86 -13.16
N SER A 38 -25.65 -22.86 -13.83
CA SER A 38 -24.59 -23.04 -14.81
C SER A 38 -23.29 -23.51 -14.13
N PRO A 39 -22.69 -24.65 -14.53
CA PRO A 39 -21.40 -25.08 -13.99
C PRO A 39 -20.30 -24.12 -14.46
N GLY A 40 -19.60 -23.48 -13.51
CA GLY A 40 -18.54 -22.55 -13.85
C GLY A 40 -17.69 -22.07 -12.66
N GLY A 41 -16.46 -21.68 -12.97
CA GLY A 41 -15.49 -21.15 -12.00
C GLY A 41 -15.93 -19.84 -11.36
N LEU A 42 -16.43 -18.88 -12.14
CA LEU A 42 -16.94 -17.59 -11.63
C LEU A 42 -18.12 -17.77 -10.66
N VAL A 43 -19.04 -18.69 -10.99
CA VAL A 43 -20.19 -19.04 -10.14
C VAL A 43 -19.70 -19.62 -8.82
N SER A 44 -18.75 -20.56 -8.87
CA SER A 44 -18.15 -21.17 -7.66
C SER A 44 -17.33 -20.17 -6.84
N GLY A 45 -16.62 -19.25 -7.52
CA GLY A 45 -15.92 -18.10 -6.95
C GLY A 45 -16.80 -17.27 -6.03
N LEU A 46 -17.88 -16.74 -6.60
CA LEU A 46 -18.74 -15.75 -5.96
C LEU A 46 -19.74 -16.35 -4.97
N LEU A 47 -20.09 -17.64 -5.09
CA LEU A 47 -20.81 -18.37 -4.05
C LEU A 47 -20.09 -18.37 -2.69
N GLY A 48 -18.77 -18.17 -2.65
CA GLY A 48 -18.04 -17.94 -1.40
C GLY A 48 -18.38 -16.61 -0.71
N VAL A 49 -18.70 -15.58 -1.51
CA VAL A 49 -18.91 -14.18 -1.09
C VAL A 49 -20.36 -13.91 -0.65
N THR A 50 -21.33 -14.66 -1.18
CA THR A 50 -22.76 -14.59 -0.78
C THR A 50 -23.02 -14.87 0.71
N SER A 51 -22.03 -15.43 1.41
CA SER A 51 -22.09 -15.63 2.87
C SER A 51 -21.89 -14.34 3.68
N GLN A 52 -21.23 -13.33 3.11
CA GLN A 52 -20.89 -12.05 3.76
C GLN A 52 -21.82 -10.90 3.30
N PHE A 53 -22.19 -10.88 2.01
CA PHE A 53 -22.97 -9.81 1.38
C PHE A 53 -24.37 -10.27 0.99
N ASP A 54 -25.36 -9.38 0.97
CA ASP A 54 -26.58 -9.65 0.19
C ASP A 54 -26.28 -9.47 -1.30
N THR A 55 -26.09 -10.58 -2.00
CA THR A 55 -25.60 -10.58 -3.37
C THR A 55 -26.74 -10.73 -4.36
N LYS A 56 -26.82 -9.82 -5.34
CA LYS A 56 -27.66 -9.93 -6.53
C LYS A 56 -26.75 -10.05 -7.77
N TRP A 57 -27.19 -10.82 -8.77
CA TRP A 57 -26.44 -11.07 -10.00
C TRP A 57 -27.10 -10.37 -11.19
N VAL A 58 -26.35 -9.60 -11.96
CA VAL A 58 -26.81 -8.89 -13.17
C VAL A 58 -26.10 -9.48 -14.39
N GLY A 59 -26.85 -9.88 -15.42
CA GLY A 59 -26.29 -10.46 -16.65
C GLY A 59 -27.33 -10.93 -17.68
N TRP A 60 -26.88 -11.33 -18.88
CA TRP A 60 -27.76 -11.91 -19.89
C TRP A 60 -28.17 -13.35 -19.50
N PRO A 61 -29.46 -13.75 -19.64
CA PRO A 61 -30.00 -15.02 -19.13
C PRO A 61 -29.68 -16.26 -19.97
N GLY A 62 -28.85 -16.14 -21.01
CA GLY A 62 -28.48 -17.26 -21.88
C GLY A 62 -29.42 -17.50 -23.08
N VAL A 63 -30.49 -16.71 -23.19
CA VAL A 63 -31.55 -16.84 -24.19
C VAL A 63 -32.09 -15.46 -24.57
N ASP A 64 -32.36 -15.23 -25.85
CA ASP A 64 -32.99 -14.00 -26.33
C ASP A 64 -34.51 -14.12 -26.28
N VAL A 65 -35.17 -13.07 -25.79
CA VAL A 65 -36.60 -13.08 -25.46
C VAL A 65 -37.22 -11.77 -25.94
N TYR A 66 -37.88 -11.82 -27.10
CA TYR A 66 -38.38 -10.62 -27.80
C TYR A 66 -39.75 -10.12 -27.29
N ASN A 67 -40.50 -10.97 -26.58
CA ASN A 67 -41.84 -10.67 -26.08
C ASN A 67 -41.78 -10.17 -24.62
N GLU A 68 -42.33 -8.98 -24.34
CA GLU A 68 -42.36 -8.40 -22.98
C GLU A 68 -43.04 -9.31 -21.95
N VAL A 69 -44.08 -10.06 -22.33
CA VAL A 69 -44.77 -10.98 -21.42
C VAL A 69 -43.84 -12.11 -20.97
N GLU A 70 -43.02 -12.62 -21.89
CA GLU A 70 -42.03 -13.65 -21.64
C GLU A 70 -40.82 -13.12 -20.86
N GLN A 71 -40.39 -11.88 -21.15
CA GLN A 71 -39.34 -11.19 -20.39
C GLN A 71 -39.77 -11.00 -18.93
N ASN A 72 -41.01 -10.58 -18.69
CA ASN A 72 -41.56 -10.42 -17.34
C ASN A 72 -41.66 -11.77 -16.60
N ALA A 73 -42.13 -12.83 -17.27
CA ALA A 73 -42.18 -14.19 -16.72
C ALA A 73 -40.77 -14.73 -16.36
N LEU A 74 -39.79 -14.53 -17.25
CA LEU A 74 -38.40 -14.92 -17.00
C LEU A 74 -37.77 -14.09 -15.88
N THR A 75 -37.96 -12.77 -15.87
CA THR A 75 -37.47 -11.87 -14.81
C THR A 75 -37.99 -12.26 -13.44
N LYS A 76 -39.30 -12.57 -13.32
CA LYS A 76 -39.88 -13.07 -12.07
C LYS A 76 -39.22 -14.38 -11.62
N SER A 77 -39.04 -15.32 -12.54
CA SER A 77 -38.40 -16.61 -12.24
C SER A 77 -36.93 -16.46 -11.80
N LEU A 78 -36.20 -15.52 -12.42
CA LEU A 78 -34.80 -15.21 -12.09
C LEU A 78 -34.66 -14.49 -10.74
N ALA A 79 -35.63 -13.65 -10.36
CA ALA A 79 -35.63 -12.95 -9.08
C ALA A 79 -35.63 -13.90 -7.87
N GLU A 80 -36.29 -15.06 -7.98
CA GLU A 80 -36.27 -16.13 -6.96
C GLU A 80 -34.84 -16.68 -6.74
N MET A 81 -33.98 -16.61 -7.76
CA MET A 81 -32.55 -16.98 -7.73
C MET A 81 -31.63 -15.76 -7.50
N LYS A 82 -32.15 -14.62 -7.04
CA LYS A 82 -31.45 -13.32 -6.92
C LYS A 82 -30.74 -12.86 -8.22
N CYS A 83 -31.27 -13.26 -9.37
CA CYS A 83 -30.75 -12.92 -10.69
C CYS A 83 -31.61 -11.85 -11.36
N ILE A 84 -30.95 -10.90 -12.02
CA ILE A 84 -31.52 -9.74 -12.70
C ILE A 84 -31.10 -9.82 -14.17
N PRO A 85 -32.03 -10.08 -15.12
CA PRO A 85 -31.68 -10.23 -16.52
C PRO A 85 -31.36 -8.89 -17.20
N VAL A 86 -30.37 -8.92 -18.10
CA VAL A 86 -30.12 -7.88 -19.11
C VAL A 86 -30.48 -8.46 -20.48
N PHE A 87 -31.57 -7.99 -21.08
CA PHE A 87 -32.04 -8.45 -22.39
C PHE A 87 -31.31 -7.71 -23.51
N LEU A 88 -30.40 -8.38 -24.21
CA LEU A 88 -29.51 -7.79 -25.23
C LEU A 88 -30.07 -7.89 -26.67
N ASN A 89 -31.40 -7.99 -26.79
CA ASN A 89 -32.11 -8.20 -28.06
C ASN A 89 -31.66 -7.22 -29.16
N GLY A 90 -31.28 -7.74 -30.33
CA GLY A 90 -30.85 -6.93 -31.47
C GLY A 90 -29.47 -6.25 -31.34
N VAL A 91 -28.75 -6.47 -30.23
CA VAL A 91 -27.37 -5.98 -30.02
C VAL A 91 -26.40 -7.15 -29.76
N PHE A 92 -26.91 -8.26 -29.19
CA PHE A 92 -26.13 -9.40 -28.73
C PHE A 92 -25.08 -9.92 -29.71
N ASP A 93 -25.42 -10.13 -30.99
CA ASP A 93 -24.49 -10.70 -31.97
C ASP A 93 -23.26 -9.81 -32.21
N GLN A 94 -23.47 -8.54 -32.60
CA GLN A 94 -22.38 -7.59 -32.86
C GLN A 94 -21.53 -7.31 -31.60
N TYR A 95 -22.16 -7.30 -30.42
CA TYR A 95 -21.49 -7.12 -29.14
C TYR A 95 -20.68 -8.36 -28.71
N TYR A 96 -21.31 -9.53 -28.64
CA TYR A 96 -20.75 -10.74 -28.04
C TYR A 96 -19.96 -11.58 -29.05
N ASN A 97 -20.55 -11.91 -30.20
CA ASN A 97 -19.87 -12.70 -31.23
C ASN A 97 -18.84 -11.82 -31.97
N GLY A 98 -19.24 -10.64 -32.42
CA GLY A 98 -18.35 -9.65 -33.05
C GLY A 98 -17.28 -9.12 -32.10
N TYR A 99 -17.61 -8.09 -31.31
CA TYR A 99 -16.61 -7.34 -30.56
C TYR A 99 -15.91 -8.16 -29.46
N CYS A 100 -16.67 -8.82 -28.60
CA CYS A 100 -16.11 -9.57 -27.47
C CYS A 100 -15.30 -10.79 -27.94
N ASN A 101 -15.86 -11.62 -28.83
CA ASN A 101 -15.27 -12.91 -29.18
C ASN A 101 -14.42 -12.89 -30.47
N GLY A 102 -14.66 -11.96 -31.40
CA GLY A 102 -13.89 -11.78 -32.64
C GLY A 102 -12.75 -10.77 -32.53
N ILE A 103 -12.85 -9.74 -31.67
CA ILE A 103 -11.82 -8.69 -31.52
C ILE A 103 -11.08 -8.81 -30.17
N LEU A 104 -11.79 -8.71 -29.04
CA LEU A 104 -11.14 -8.68 -27.73
C LEU A 104 -10.54 -10.04 -27.34
N TRP A 105 -11.28 -11.14 -27.50
CA TRP A 105 -10.80 -12.48 -27.11
C TRP A 105 -9.48 -12.88 -27.81
N PRO A 106 -9.29 -12.73 -29.15
CA PRO A 106 -8.01 -13.01 -29.80
C PRO A 106 -6.86 -12.14 -29.27
N ILE A 107 -7.04 -10.81 -29.22
CA ILE A 107 -5.98 -9.86 -28.81
C ILE A 107 -5.52 -10.14 -27.37
N LEU A 108 -6.45 -10.34 -26.44
CA LEU A 108 -6.12 -10.63 -25.03
C LEU A 108 -5.35 -11.96 -24.88
N HIS A 109 -5.64 -12.95 -25.73
CA HIS A 109 -4.93 -14.24 -25.77
C HIS A 109 -3.73 -14.26 -26.73
N HIS A 110 -3.18 -13.10 -27.12
CA HIS A 110 -2.01 -12.95 -28.00
C HIS A 110 -2.16 -13.63 -29.38
N MET A 111 -3.38 -13.75 -29.88
CA MET A 111 -3.65 -14.15 -31.27
C MET A 111 -3.76 -12.91 -32.15
N GLY A 112 -3.47 -13.08 -33.44
CA GLY A 112 -3.81 -12.05 -34.44
C GLY A 112 -5.33 -11.84 -34.52
N LEU A 113 -5.73 -10.67 -34.98
CA LEU A 113 -7.11 -10.45 -35.43
C LEU A 113 -7.42 -11.43 -36.59
N PRO A 114 -8.68 -11.88 -36.73
CA PRO A 114 -9.14 -12.55 -37.94
C PRO A 114 -8.81 -11.72 -39.19
N GLN A 115 -8.53 -12.40 -40.31
CA GLN A 115 -8.50 -11.71 -41.60
C GLN A 115 -9.93 -11.34 -41.98
N GLU A 116 -10.15 -10.10 -42.40
CA GLU A 116 -11.50 -9.61 -42.77
C GLU A 116 -12.10 -10.48 -43.88
N ASP A 117 -13.25 -11.08 -43.61
CA ASP A 117 -13.97 -11.86 -44.61
C ASP A 117 -14.61 -10.88 -45.61
N GLN A 118 -14.07 -10.83 -46.83
CA GLN A 118 -14.33 -9.78 -47.83
C GLN A 118 -15.80 -9.72 -48.34
N HIS A 119 -16.66 -10.58 -47.82
CA HIS A 119 -18.08 -10.70 -48.14
C HIS A 119 -19.01 -10.17 -47.03
N ALA A 120 -18.49 -9.78 -45.86
CA ALA A 120 -19.26 -9.34 -44.69
C ALA A 120 -19.75 -7.87 -44.79
N THR A 121 -20.51 -7.54 -45.82
CA THR A 121 -20.85 -6.16 -46.26
C THR A 121 -21.53 -5.24 -45.23
N ASN A 122 -22.02 -5.75 -44.10
CA ASN A 122 -22.76 -5.00 -43.08
C ASN A 122 -22.13 -5.02 -41.66
N GLN A 123 -20.96 -5.65 -41.47
CA GLN A 123 -20.30 -5.71 -40.15
C GLN A 123 -18.90 -5.10 -40.20
N THR A 124 -18.75 -3.89 -39.63
CA THR A 124 -17.46 -3.20 -39.51
C THR A 124 -17.00 -3.18 -38.05
N PHE A 125 -15.71 -2.91 -37.82
CA PHE A 125 -15.18 -2.66 -36.47
C PHE A 125 -16.01 -1.62 -35.72
N GLU A 126 -16.41 -0.53 -36.40
CA GLU A 126 -17.16 0.57 -35.77
C GLU A 126 -18.57 0.14 -35.34
N THR A 127 -19.31 -0.61 -36.17
CA THR A 127 -20.64 -1.08 -35.78
C THR A 127 -20.59 -2.06 -34.61
N GLN A 128 -19.59 -2.95 -34.58
CA GLN A 128 -19.34 -3.84 -33.45
C GLN A 128 -18.91 -3.06 -32.18
N TYR A 129 -18.15 -1.98 -32.33
CA TYR A 129 -17.73 -1.11 -31.22
C TYR A 129 -18.90 -0.29 -30.64
N ASP A 130 -19.77 0.25 -31.50
CA ASP A 130 -21.02 0.90 -31.09
C ASP A 130 -21.97 -0.08 -30.40
N ALA A 131 -22.10 -1.31 -30.90
CA ALA A 131 -22.83 -2.38 -30.23
C ALA A 131 -22.24 -2.69 -28.84
N TYR A 132 -20.91 -2.67 -28.68
CA TYR A 132 -20.24 -2.88 -27.39
C TYR A 132 -20.49 -1.75 -26.39
N LYS A 133 -20.39 -0.48 -26.83
CA LYS A 133 -20.75 0.71 -26.03
C LYS A 133 -22.24 0.67 -25.63
N LYS A 134 -23.13 0.35 -26.58
CA LYS A 134 -24.58 0.24 -26.34
C LYS A 134 -24.92 -0.87 -25.34
N ALA A 135 -24.34 -2.06 -25.47
CA ALA A 135 -24.52 -3.14 -24.51
C ALA A 135 -24.06 -2.72 -23.10
N ASN A 136 -22.91 -2.07 -22.97
CA ASN A 136 -22.42 -1.56 -21.68
C ASN A 136 -23.36 -0.50 -21.06
N ARG A 137 -24.07 0.32 -21.86
CA ARG A 137 -25.16 1.19 -21.36
C ARG A 137 -26.40 0.38 -20.94
N MET A 138 -26.83 -0.62 -21.70
CA MET A 138 -27.97 -1.47 -21.30
C MET A 138 -27.73 -2.21 -19.97
N PHE A 139 -26.47 -2.59 -19.69
CA PHE A 139 -26.06 -3.09 -18.37
C PHE A 139 -26.18 -2.00 -17.28
N LEU A 140 -25.68 -0.78 -17.55
CA LEU A 140 -25.81 0.37 -16.63
C LEU A 140 -27.27 0.64 -16.26
N ASP A 141 -28.16 0.69 -17.25
CA ASP A 141 -29.57 1.04 -17.07
C ASP A 141 -30.28 0.08 -16.10
N VAL A 142 -30.00 -1.23 -16.23
CA VAL A 142 -30.52 -2.28 -15.33
C VAL A 142 -29.90 -2.19 -13.93
N ILE A 143 -28.62 -1.81 -13.81
CA ILE A 143 -27.96 -1.63 -12.51
C ILE A 143 -28.55 -0.43 -11.77
N ILE A 144 -28.73 0.73 -12.43
CA ILE A 144 -29.30 1.94 -11.81
C ILE A 144 -30.71 1.66 -11.26
N GLN A 145 -31.53 0.88 -11.98
CA GLN A 145 -32.87 0.48 -11.53
C GLN A 145 -32.89 -0.41 -10.27
N ASN A 146 -31.74 -0.99 -9.89
CA ASN A 146 -31.62 -1.96 -8.78
C ASN A 146 -30.61 -1.53 -7.69
N TYR A 147 -29.96 -0.38 -7.85
CA TYR A 147 -28.92 0.15 -6.98
C TYR A 147 -29.49 0.99 -5.83
N GLU A 148 -28.97 0.78 -4.62
CA GLU A 148 -29.24 1.60 -3.43
C GLU A 148 -27.96 2.29 -2.92
N GLU A 149 -28.07 3.45 -2.26
CA GLU A 149 -26.88 4.24 -1.87
C GLU A 149 -26.01 3.49 -0.84
N GLY A 150 -24.83 3.04 -1.29
CA GLY A 150 -23.90 2.24 -0.50
C GLY A 150 -23.63 0.86 -1.09
N ASP A 151 -24.44 0.40 -2.06
CA ASP A 151 -24.22 -0.83 -2.81
C ASP A 151 -22.82 -0.84 -3.44
N THR A 152 -22.17 -2.01 -3.42
CA THR A 152 -20.92 -2.23 -4.15
C THR A 152 -21.20 -2.94 -5.46
N VAL A 153 -20.65 -2.42 -6.56
CA VAL A 153 -20.78 -3.00 -7.90
C VAL A 153 -19.46 -3.66 -8.28
N TRP A 154 -19.50 -4.97 -8.53
CA TRP A 154 -18.33 -5.73 -8.97
C TRP A 154 -18.52 -6.18 -10.42
N CYS A 155 -17.83 -5.49 -11.33
CA CYS A 155 -17.86 -5.73 -12.75
C CYS A 155 -16.86 -6.83 -13.14
N HIS A 156 -17.28 -7.77 -13.98
CA HIS A 156 -16.43 -8.87 -14.43
C HIS A 156 -16.16 -8.85 -15.93
N ASP A 157 -14.88 -9.02 -16.24
CA ASP A 157 -14.30 -9.45 -17.51
C ASP A 157 -14.29 -8.44 -18.66
N TYR A 158 -13.59 -8.78 -19.74
CA TYR A 158 -13.40 -7.96 -20.94
C TYR A 158 -14.71 -7.58 -21.67
N HIS A 159 -15.81 -8.22 -21.30
CA HIS A 159 -17.16 -7.90 -21.78
C HIS A 159 -17.67 -6.52 -21.30
N LEU A 160 -17.22 -6.07 -20.12
CA LEU A 160 -17.80 -4.93 -19.39
C LEU A 160 -16.75 -3.86 -19.05
N MET A 161 -15.90 -3.49 -20.02
CA MET A 161 -14.82 -2.51 -19.81
C MET A 161 -15.31 -1.06 -19.74
N PHE A 162 -16.47 -0.73 -20.33
CA PHE A 162 -17.05 0.62 -20.24
C PHE A 162 -17.90 0.84 -18.99
N LEU A 163 -18.44 -0.24 -18.41
CA LEU A 163 -19.35 -0.16 -17.28
C LEU A 163 -18.80 0.61 -16.07
N PRO A 164 -17.51 0.48 -15.65
CA PRO A 164 -16.95 1.30 -14.57
C PRO A 164 -17.08 2.80 -14.82
N GLN A 165 -16.78 3.25 -16.04
CA GLN A 165 -16.87 4.66 -16.42
C GLN A 165 -18.33 5.13 -16.36
N TYR A 166 -19.23 4.35 -16.94
CA TYR A 166 -20.65 4.68 -16.99
C TYR A 166 -21.30 4.76 -15.59
N LEU A 167 -20.85 3.93 -14.64
CA LEU A 167 -21.26 4.01 -13.23
C LEU A 167 -20.74 5.29 -12.57
N LYS A 168 -19.45 5.60 -12.70
CA LYS A 168 -18.84 6.80 -12.11
C LYS A 168 -19.31 8.12 -12.74
N GLU A 169 -19.70 8.09 -14.02
CA GLU A 169 -20.39 9.19 -14.72
C GLU A 169 -21.77 9.47 -14.11
N HIS A 170 -22.54 8.41 -13.82
CA HIS A 170 -23.88 8.54 -13.24
C HIS A 170 -23.83 8.99 -11.77
N ASN A 171 -23.02 8.32 -10.94
CA ASN A 171 -22.77 8.73 -9.57
C ASN A 171 -21.36 8.34 -9.13
N ASN A 172 -20.52 9.34 -8.90
CA ASN A 172 -19.12 9.14 -8.53
C ASN A 172 -18.91 8.39 -7.19
N LYS A 173 -19.91 8.38 -6.29
CA LYS A 173 -19.85 7.67 -5.01
C LYS A 173 -20.01 6.14 -5.15
N ILE A 174 -20.50 5.62 -6.28
CA ILE A 174 -20.69 4.17 -6.46
C ILE A 174 -19.35 3.48 -6.24
N LYS A 175 -19.32 2.45 -5.38
CA LYS A 175 -18.14 1.63 -5.13
C LYS A 175 -17.98 0.65 -6.30
N VAL A 176 -16.90 0.75 -7.08
CA VAL A 176 -16.71 -0.03 -8.31
C VAL A 176 -15.40 -0.82 -8.27
N GLY A 177 -15.52 -2.14 -8.19
CA GLY A 177 -14.41 -3.06 -8.52
C GLY A 177 -14.57 -3.59 -9.95
N TRP A 178 -13.47 -3.76 -10.68
CA TRP A 178 -13.46 -4.49 -11.95
C TRP A 178 -12.37 -5.57 -11.97
N PHE A 179 -12.70 -6.76 -12.48
CA PHE A 179 -11.80 -7.91 -12.48
C PHE A 179 -11.73 -8.61 -13.85
N LEU A 180 -10.53 -8.81 -14.39
CA LEU A 180 -10.30 -9.49 -15.67
C LEU A 180 -10.00 -10.98 -15.49
N HIS A 181 -10.77 -11.86 -16.17
CA HIS A 181 -10.58 -13.32 -16.11
C HIS A 181 -9.77 -13.88 -17.28
N SER A 182 -9.62 -13.12 -18.37
CA SER A 182 -8.64 -13.42 -19.44
C SER A 182 -7.24 -12.86 -19.11
N PRO A 183 -6.19 -13.25 -19.86
CA PRO A 183 -4.89 -12.59 -19.77
C PRO A 183 -4.97 -11.12 -20.17
N PHE A 184 -4.13 -10.27 -19.56
CA PHE A 184 -3.85 -8.94 -20.15
C PHE A 184 -2.58 -9.02 -21.01
N PRO A 185 -2.63 -8.61 -22.29
CA PRO A 185 -1.53 -8.81 -23.23
C PRO A 185 -0.46 -7.71 -23.14
N SER A 186 0.73 -8.02 -23.64
CA SER A 186 1.81 -7.04 -23.72
C SER A 186 1.43 -5.79 -24.55
N SER A 187 2.06 -4.65 -24.26
CA SER A 187 1.72 -3.36 -24.88
C SER A 187 1.77 -3.37 -26.41
N GLU A 188 2.65 -4.18 -27.01
CA GLU A 188 2.80 -4.24 -28.47
C GLU A 188 1.67 -5.04 -29.13
N VAL A 189 1.08 -6.00 -28.41
CA VAL A 189 -0.16 -6.69 -28.84
C VAL A 189 -1.37 -5.80 -28.56
N TYR A 190 -1.49 -5.19 -27.38
CA TYR A 190 -2.63 -4.31 -27.07
C TYR A 190 -2.70 -3.08 -27.98
N LYS A 191 -1.57 -2.60 -28.51
CA LYS A 191 -1.53 -1.52 -29.52
C LYS A 191 -2.29 -1.83 -30.81
N THR A 192 -2.53 -3.08 -31.18
CA THR A 192 -3.27 -3.40 -32.43
C THR A 192 -4.75 -3.04 -32.35
N LEU A 193 -5.31 -2.97 -31.14
CA LEU A 193 -6.71 -2.62 -30.89
C LEU A 193 -6.95 -1.12 -31.19
N PRO A 194 -7.82 -0.73 -32.14
CA PRO A 194 -8.03 0.68 -32.49
C PRO A 194 -8.54 1.52 -31.30
N SER A 195 -9.50 0.98 -30.54
CA SER A 195 -10.15 1.58 -29.36
C SER A 195 -9.29 1.55 -28.08
N ARG A 196 -8.05 1.07 -28.15
CA ARG A 196 -7.10 0.88 -27.03
C ARG A 196 -7.12 1.99 -25.98
N SER A 197 -7.18 3.25 -26.41
CA SER A 197 -7.13 4.41 -25.51
C SER A 197 -8.40 4.61 -24.70
N GLU A 198 -9.57 4.35 -25.28
CA GLU A 198 -10.86 4.54 -24.60
C GLU A 198 -11.11 3.42 -23.59
N LEU A 199 -10.87 2.16 -23.98
CA LEU A 199 -11.06 1.01 -23.10
C LEU A 199 -10.15 1.05 -21.87
N LEU A 200 -8.90 1.52 -21.99
CA LEU A 200 -8.01 1.74 -20.83
C LEU A 200 -8.52 2.85 -19.92
N ARG A 201 -8.95 4.00 -20.48
CA ARG A 201 -9.50 5.12 -19.69
C ARG A 201 -10.76 4.69 -18.96
N ALA A 202 -11.59 3.87 -19.60
CA ALA A 202 -12.85 3.41 -19.04
C ALA A 202 -12.66 2.51 -17.82
N VAL A 203 -11.80 1.47 -17.90
CA VAL A 203 -11.50 0.64 -16.72
C VAL A 203 -10.77 1.43 -15.62
N LEU A 204 -9.90 2.39 -15.98
CA LEU A 204 -9.20 3.25 -15.02
C LEU A 204 -10.12 4.17 -14.19
N THR A 205 -11.44 4.18 -14.42
CA THR A 205 -12.40 4.87 -13.53
C THR A 205 -12.84 4.03 -12.32
N ALA A 206 -12.62 2.72 -12.32
CA ALA A 206 -12.89 1.85 -11.16
C ALA A 206 -12.05 2.26 -9.95
N ASP A 207 -12.45 1.87 -8.75
CA ASP A 207 -11.67 2.09 -7.53
C ASP A 207 -10.55 1.02 -7.42
N LEU A 208 -10.88 -0.25 -7.74
CA LEU A 208 -9.94 -1.38 -7.77
C LEU A 208 -10.01 -2.15 -9.11
N LEU A 209 -8.85 -2.41 -9.68
CA LEU A 209 -8.61 -3.31 -10.81
C LEU A 209 -7.89 -4.58 -10.35
N GLY A 210 -8.50 -5.75 -10.60
CA GLY A 210 -7.93 -7.06 -10.28
C GLY A 210 -7.61 -7.90 -11.51
N PHE A 211 -6.47 -8.60 -11.45
CA PHE A 211 -6.00 -9.53 -12.47
C PHE A 211 -5.52 -10.84 -11.83
N HIS A 212 -5.48 -11.94 -12.59
CA HIS A 212 -5.03 -13.25 -12.08
C HIS A 212 -3.55 -13.36 -11.72
N THR A 213 -2.65 -12.64 -12.42
CA THR A 213 -1.19 -12.78 -12.26
C THR A 213 -0.49 -11.42 -12.22
N TYR A 214 0.73 -11.41 -11.67
CA TYR A 214 1.57 -10.21 -11.65
C TYR A 214 2.02 -9.78 -13.06
N ASP A 215 2.18 -10.72 -14.00
CA ASP A 215 2.49 -10.38 -15.39
C ASP A 215 1.36 -9.62 -16.09
N PHE A 216 0.09 -9.97 -15.83
CA PHE A 216 -1.03 -9.24 -16.39
C PHE A 216 -1.12 -7.82 -15.82
N VAL A 217 -0.84 -7.63 -14.53
CA VAL A 217 -0.67 -6.30 -13.91
C VAL A 217 0.49 -5.53 -14.55
N ARG A 218 1.67 -6.14 -14.67
CA ARG A 218 2.87 -5.55 -15.30
C ARG A 218 2.62 -5.10 -16.74
N HIS A 219 1.91 -5.93 -17.52
CA HIS A 219 1.50 -5.60 -18.88
C HIS A 219 0.46 -4.48 -18.93
N PHE A 220 -0.54 -4.49 -18.04
CA PHE A 220 -1.53 -3.41 -17.94
C PHE A 220 -0.86 -2.06 -17.62
N LEU A 221 -0.03 -2.00 -16.57
CA LEU A 221 0.65 -0.77 -16.14
C LEU A 221 1.57 -0.20 -17.25
N SER A 222 2.38 -1.04 -17.90
CA SER A 222 3.23 -0.61 -19.03
C SER A 222 2.38 -0.13 -20.22
N THR A 223 1.23 -0.76 -20.47
CA THR A 223 0.30 -0.36 -21.53
C THR A 223 -0.37 1.00 -21.23
N CYS A 224 -0.77 1.26 -19.99
CA CYS A 224 -1.24 2.58 -19.55
C CYS A 224 -0.17 3.66 -19.77
N THR A 225 1.09 3.41 -19.39
CA THR A 225 2.19 4.37 -19.60
C THR A 225 2.47 4.59 -21.08
N ARG A 226 2.50 3.54 -21.91
CA ARG A 226 2.82 3.63 -23.34
C ARG A 226 1.71 4.19 -24.23
N ILE A 227 0.44 4.13 -23.81
CA ILE A 227 -0.72 4.54 -24.64
C ILE A 227 -1.40 5.80 -24.09
N LEU A 228 -1.50 5.95 -22.77
CA LEU A 228 -2.16 7.08 -22.13
C LEU A 228 -1.19 8.12 -21.55
N GLY A 229 0.09 7.79 -21.43
CA GLY A 229 1.09 8.64 -20.77
C GLY A 229 0.96 8.71 -19.24
N VAL A 230 0.12 7.85 -18.62
CA VAL A 230 -0.05 7.82 -17.15
C VAL A 230 0.73 6.68 -16.51
N GLU A 231 1.29 6.97 -15.34
CA GLU A 231 2.27 6.11 -14.70
C GLU A 231 1.64 5.20 -13.64
N GLY A 232 2.03 3.93 -13.66
CA GLY A 232 1.79 3.00 -12.56
C GLY A 232 2.75 3.30 -11.40
N THR A 233 2.21 3.56 -10.23
CA THR A 233 2.95 3.65 -8.96
C THR A 233 2.71 2.39 -8.12
N HIS A 234 3.38 2.29 -6.97
CA HIS A 234 3.13 1.23 -5.98
C HIS A 234 1.77 1.37 -5.26
N GLU A 235 1.10 2.52 -5.40
CA GLU A 235 -0.23 2.76 -4.84
C GLU A 235 -1.34 2.41 -5.84
N GLY A 236 -1.08 2.61 -7.14
CA GLY A 236 -2.03 2.46 -8.24
C GLY A 236 -1.64 3.31 -9.46
N VAL A 237 -2.52 3.40 -10.46
CA VAL A 237 -2.38 4.32 -11.60
C VAL A 237 -3.05 5.65 -11.26
N VAL A 238 -2.35 6.77 -11.49
CA VAL A 238 -2.94 8.10 -11.30
C VAL A 238 -3.55 8.60 -12.61
N TYR A 239 -4.87 8.79 -12.65
CA TYR A 239 -5.61 9.23 -13.84
C TYR A 239 -6.65 10.30 -13.46
N GLN A 240 -6.62 11.45 -14.15
CA GLN A 240 -7.54 12.59 -13.92
C GLN A 240 -7.71 12.97 -12.43
N GLY A 241 -6.60 12.99 -11.66
CA GLY A 241 -6.59 13.34 -10.24
C GLY A 241 -7.06 12.23 -9.28
N ARG A 242 -7.45 11.06 -9.80
CA ARG A 242 -7.82 9.87 -9.02
C ARG A 242 -6.68 8.86 -8.99
N VAL A 243 -6.65 8.02 -7.97
CA VAL A 243 -5.75 6.86 -7.89
C VAL A 243 -6.58 5.60 -8.02
N THR A 244 -6.29 4.80 -9.04
CA THR A 244 -6.99 3.55 -9.33
C THR A 244 -6.08 2.40 -8.92
N ARG A 245 -6.50 1.64 -7.91
CA ARG A 245 -5.70 0.54 -7.34
C ARG A 245 -5.59 -0.60 -8.36
N VAL A 246 -4.41 -1.22 -8.47
CA VAL A 246 -4.18 -2.36 -9.37
C VAL A 246 -3.50 -3.48 -8.59
N ALA A 247 -4.15 -4.65 -8.49
CA ALA A 247 -3.71 -5.76 -7.65
C ALA A 247 -3.92 -7.15 -8.30
N VAL A 248 -3.30 -8.16 -7.69
CA VAL A 248 -3.28 -9.55 -8.17
C VAL A 248 -4.13 -10.44 -7.27
N PHE A 249 -5.11 -11.13 -7.84
CA PHE A 249 -5.94 -12.12 -7.14
C PHE A 249 -6.10 -13.36 -8.03
N PRO A 250 -5.33 -14.44 -7.79
CA PRO A 250 -5.53 -15.70 -8.50
C PRO A 250 -6.87 -16.32 -8.07
N ILE A 251 -7.71 -16.70 -9.03
CA ILE A 251 -8.99 -17.37 -8.74
C ILE A 251 -8.76 -18.88 -8.52
N GLY A 252 -9.45 -19.44 -7.53
CA GLY A 252 -9.49 -20.87 -7.25
C GLY A 252 -10.88 -21.49 -7.40
N ILE A 253 -11.04 -22.71 -6.89
CA ILE A 253 -12.30 -23.47 -6.88
C ILE A 253 -12.87 -23.61 -5.45
N ASP A 254 -14.05 -24.22 -5.30
CA ASP A 254 -14.48 -24.85 -4.04
C ASP A 254 -13.95 -26.30 -4.02
N PRO A 255 -12.82 -26.59 -3.34
CA PRO A 255 -12.23 -27.93 -3.33
C PRO A 255 -13.09 -28.93 -2.53
N ASP A 256 -13.74 -28.48 -1.45
CA ASP A 256 -14.57 -29.34 -0.61
C ASP A 256 -15.76 -29.90 -1.38
N ARG A 257 -16.31 -29.16 -2.36
CA ARG A 257 -17.33 -29.68 -3.30
C ARG A 257 -16.81 -30.92 -4.06
N PHE A 258 -15.66 -30.82 -4.73
CA PHE A 258 -15.09 -31.94 -5.49
C PHE A 258 -14.72 -33.13 -4.59
N ILE A 259 -14.10 -32.86 -3.43
CA ILE A 259 -13.70 -33.90 -2.46
C ILE A 259 -14.93 -34.65 -1.91
N ARG A 260 -16.05 -33.94 -1.66
CA ARG A 260 -17.32 -34.57 -1.23
C ARG A 260 -17.98 -35.37 -2.36
N THR A 261 -18.05 -34.82 -3.58
CA THR A 261 -18.63 -35.53 -4.73
C THR A 261 -17.88 -36.81 -5.05
N CYS A 262 -16.54 -36.83 -4.97
CA CYS A 262 -15.73 -38.04 -5.13
C CYS A 262 -15.99 -39.15 -4.09
N LYS A 263 -16.75 -38.86 -3.02
CA LYS A 263 -17.09 -39.78 -1.94
C LYS A 263 -18.57 -40.18 -1.94
N LEU A 264 -19.34 -39.81 -2.96
CA LEU A 264 -20.73 -40.25 -3.16
C LEU A 264 -20.79 -41.69 -3.67
N PRO A 265 -21.81 -42.50 -3.30
CA PRO A 265 -21.96 -43.88 -3.77
C PRO A 265 -22.07 -43.99 -5.30
N GLU A 266 -22.86 -43.11 -5.93
CA GLU A 266 -23.03 -43.06 -7.38
C GLU A 266 -21.69 -42.80 -8.10
N VAL A 267 -20.93 -41.80 -7.65
CA VAL A 267 -19.61 -41.48 -8.19
C VAL A 267 -18.63 -42.63 -7.96
N THR A 268 -18.71 -43.31 -6.82
CA THR A 268 -17.88 -44.50 -6.52
C THR A 268 -18.21 -45.66 -7.45
N GLN A 269 -19.48 -45.86 -7.81
CA GLN A 269 -19.90 -46.83 -8.83
C GLN A 269 -19.38 -46.44 -10.23
N GLN A 270 -19.61 -45.20 -10.66
CA GLN A 270 -19.11 -44.68 -11.95
C GLN A 270 -17.57 -44.81 -12.05
N MET A 271 -16.84 -44.51 -10.97
CA MET A 271 -15.39 -44.73 -10.87
C MET A 271 -14.99 -46.21 -10.97
N THR A 272 -15.87 -47.15 -10.65
CA THR A 272 -15.60 -48.60 -10.74
C THR A 272 -15.86 -49.08 -12.17
N GLU A 273 -17.01 -48.74 -12.74
CA GLU A 273 -17.35 -48.99 -14.16
C GLU A 273 -16.28 -48.41 -15.12
N LEU A 274 -15.75 -47.21 -14.83
CA LEU A 274 -14.67 -46.59 -15.59
C LEU A 274 -13.33 -47.33 -15.45
N LYS A 275 -13.00 -47.87 -14.26
CA LYS A 275 -11.78 -48.70 -14.05
C LYS A 275 -11.88 -50.03 -14.77
N GLU A 276 -13.06 -50.64 -14.82
CA GLU A 276 -13.31 -51.88 -15.58
C GLU A 276 -13.23 -51.62 -17.08
N ARG A 277 -13.89 -50.56 -17.57
CA ARG A 277 -13.86 -50.14 -18.99
C ARG A 277 -12.46 -49.84 -19.51
N PHE A 278 -11.59 -49.28 -18.66
CA PHE A 278 -10.20 -48.96 -19.00
C PHE A 278 -9.19 -49.93 -18.35
N ALA A 279 -9.62 -51.14 -17.99
CA ALA A 279 -8.75 -52.14 -17.37
C ALA A 279 -7.50 -52.42 -18.20
N GLY A 280 -6.34 -52.49 -17.52
CA GLY A 280 -5.03 -52.67 -18.15
C GLY A 280 -4.44 -51.43 -18.82
N LYS A 281 -5.14 -50.28 -18.83
CA LYS A 281 -4.67 -49.03 -19.48
C LYS A 281 -4.47 -47.89 -18.48
N LYS A 282 -3.53 -47.01 -18.82
CA LYS A 282 -3.34 -45.70 -18.18
C LYS A 282 -4.26 -44.67 -18.83
N VAL A 283 -4.97 -43.88 -18.01
CA VAL A 283 -5.92 -42.88 -18.50
C VAL A 283 -5.29 -41.48 -18.46
N ILE A 284 -5.07 -40.88 -19.63
CA ILE A 284 -4.79 -39.46 -19.78
C ILE A 284 -6.13 -38.74 -19.99
N LEU A 285 -6.35 -37.63 -19.30
CA LEU A 285 -7.57 -36.84 -19.37
C LEU A 285 -7.29 -35.41 -19.87
N GLY A 286 -8.14 -34.96 -20.78
CA GLY A 286 -8.28 -33.56 -21.20
C GLY A 286 -9.74 -33.12 -21.05
N VAL A 287 -9.96 -31.94 -20.48
CA VAL A 287 -11.28 -31.34 -20.27
C VAL A 287 -11.18 -29.88 -20.64
N ASP A 288 -11.77 -29.51 -21.78
CA ASP A 288 -11.62 -28.18 -22.36
C ASP A 288 -12.94 -27.72 -22.99
N ARG A 289 -13.13 -26.41 -23.12
CA ARG A 289 -14.04 -25.89 -24.17
C ARG A 289 -13.34 -26.07 -25.52
N LEU A 290 -14.11 -26.33 -26.57
CA LEU A 290 -13.59 -26.40 -27.95
C LEU A 290 -13.23 -24.99 -28.45
N ASP A 291 -12.16 -24.43 -27.92
CA ASP A 291 -11.74 -23.04 -28.03
C ASP A 291 -10.26 -22.99 -28.45
N MET A 292 -9.93 -22.11 -29.40
CA MET A 292 -8.60 -21.99 -29.99
C MET A 292 -7.50 -21.67 -28.97
N ILE A 293 -7.84 -21.12 -27.79
CA ILE A 293 -6.86 -20.92 -26.70
C ILE A 293 -6.36 -22.23 -26.08
N LYS A 294 -7.10 -23.35 -26.21
CA LYS A 294 -6.88 -24.56 -25.39
C LYS A 294 -5.84 -25.54 -25.93
N GLY A 295 -5.30 -25.31 -27.13
CA GLY A 295 -4.21 -26.12 -27.69
C GLY A 295 -4.56 -27.60 -27.87
N ILE A 296 -5.83 -27.93 -28.12
CA ILE A 296 -6.30 -29.32 -28.36
C ILE A 296 -5.59 -29.95 -29.57
N PRO A 297 -5.33 -29.24 -30.70
CA PRO A 297 -4.53 -29.79 -31.79
C PRO A 297 -3.11 -30.16 -31.37
N GLN A 298 -2.42 -29.29 -30.62
CA GLN A 298 -1.09 -29.53 -30.08
C GLN A 298 -1.07 -30.74 -29.13
N LYS A 299 -2.10 -30.87 -28.28
CA LYS A 299 -2.31 -32.03 -27.38
C LYS A 299 -2.34 -33.35 -28.15
N TYR A 300 -3.11 -33.40 -29.25
CA TYR A 300 -3.22 -34.59 -30.09
C TYR A 300 -1.95 -34.88 -30.88
N LEU A 301 -1.24 -33.86 -31.39
CA LEU A 301 0.04 -34.03 -32.07
C LEU A 301 1.11 -34.57 -31.11
N ALA A 302 1.15 -34.10 -29.86
CA ALA A 302 2.08 -34.57 -28.85
C ALA A 302 1.77 -36.02 -28.43
N PHE A 303 0.49 -36.36 -28.27
CA PHE A 303 0.06 -37.72 -27.99
C PHE A 303 0.34 -38.67 -29.18
N GLU A 304 0.18 -38.22 -30.43
CA GLU A 304 0.58 -39.00 -31.61
C GLU A 304 2.08 -39.29 -31.61
N LYS A 305 2.90 -38.25 -31.43
CA LYS A 305 4.37 -38.36 -31.35
C LYS A 305 4.80 -39.30 -30.22
N PHE A 306 4.16 -39.21 -29.05
CA PHE A 306 4.38 -40.13 -27.94
C PHE A 306 4.09 -41.60 -28.32
N LEU A 307 3.02 -41.87 -29.07
CA LEU A 307 2.67 -43.20 -29.58
C LEU A 307 3.60 -43.68 -30.72
N GLU A 308 4.15 -42.78 -31.53
CA GLU A 308 5.23 -43.10 -32.48
C GLU A 308 6.48 -43.58 -31.74
N GLU A 309 6.99 -42.75 -30.84
CA GLU A 309 8.29 -42.89 -30.16
C GLU A 309 8.31 -43.96 -29.08
N ASN A 310 7.14 -44.32 -28.52
CA ASN A 310 7.04 -45.30 -27.42
C ASN A 310 6.03 -46.43 -27.75
N PRO A 311 6.34 -47.33 -28.70
CA PRO A 311 5.40 -48.36 -29.17
C PRO A 311 4.79 -49.25 -28.07
N TYR A 312 5.53 -49.46 -26.96
CA TYR A 312 5.09 -50.18 -25.76
C TYR A 312 3.76 -49.69 -25.19
N TRP A 313 3.45 -48.39 -25.32
CA TRP A 313 2.28 -47.78 -24.70
C TRP A 313 0.98 -47.89 -25.51
N ARG A 314 1.03 -48.26 -26.81
CA ARG A 314 -0.11 -48.14 -27.74
C ARG A 314 -1.40 -48.80 -27.26
N ASP A 315 -1.33 -50.02 -26.74
CA ASP A 315 -2.48 -50.74 -26.18
C ASP A 315 -2.66 -50.55 -24.65
N LYS A 316 -1.76 -49.78 -24.01
CA LYS A 316 -1.65 -49.60 -22.54
C LYS A 316 -1.96 -48.17 -22.09
N VAL A 317 -2.34 -47.27 -22.99
CA VAL A 317 -2.69 -45.88 -22.71
C VAL A 317 -3.97 -45.51 -23.45
N VAL A 318 -4.71 -44.54 -22.91
CA VAL A 318 -5.87 -43.94 -23.59
C VAL A 318 -5.94 -42.45 -23.24
N LEU A 319 -6.20 -41.60 -24.24
CA LEU A 319 -6.51 -40.19 -24.06
C LEU A 319 -8.03 -39.99 -24.15
N VAL A 320 -8.65 -39.60 -23.05
CA VAL A 320 -10.04 -39.15 -23.00
C VAL A 320 -10.04 -37.62 -23.10
N GLN A 321 -10.64 -37.05 -24.15
CA GLN A 321 -10.79 -35.60 -24.31
C GLN A 321 -12.27 -35.22 -24.37
N ILE A 322 -12.74 -34.59 -23.29
CA ILE A 322 -14.01 -33.85 -23.29
C ILE A 322 -13.76 -32.48 -23.94
N ALA A 323 -14.52 -32.17 -24.98
CA ALA A 323 -14.47 -30.91 -25.70
C ALA A 323 -15.88 -30.29 -25.69
N VAL A 324 -16.14 -29.39 -24.74
CA VAL A 324 -17.44 -28.75 -24.58
C VAL A 324 -17.66 -27.76 -25.74
N PRO A 325 -18.70 -27.92 -26.58
CA PRO A 325 -18.96 -27.02 -27.70
C PRO A 325 -19.20 -25.58 -27.24
N THR A 326 -18.72 -24.61 -28.01
CA THR A 326 -18.81 -23.18 -27.67
C THR A 326 -18.70 -22.33 -28.93
N ARG A 327 -19.42 -21.19 -28.98
CA ARG A 327 -19.34 -20.20 -30.07
C ARG A 327 -19.48 -20.85 -31.47
N ASN A 328 -20.41 -21.80 -31.63
CA ASN A 328 -20.54 -22.64 -32.83
C ASN A 328 -20.75 -21.84 -34.13
N ASP A 329 -21.33 -20.65 -34.02
CA ASP A 329 -21.67 -19.76 -35.13
C ASP A 329 -20.46 -18.95 -35.64
N VAL A 330 -19.32 -18.99 -34.92
CA VAL A 330 -18.09 -18.27 -35.26
C VAL A 330 -17.20 -19.14 -36.17
N PRO A 331 -16.80 -18.69 -37.38
CA PRO A 331 -16.09 -19.52 -38.38
C PRO A 331 -14.80 -20.19 -37.89
N GLU A 332 -14.01 -19.50 -37.06
CA GLU A 332 -12.76 -20.04 -36.49
C GLU A 332 -13.00 -21.29 -35.64
N TYR A 333 -14.13 -21.36 -34.94
CA TYR A 333 -14.50 -22.48 -34.07
C TYR A 333 -14.96 -23.69 -34.90
N GLN A 334 -15.66 -23.46 -36.01
CA GLN A 334 -16.01 -24.49 -36.98
C GLN A 334 -14.76 -25.07 -37.68
N LYS A 335 -13.79 -24.21 -38.02
CA LYS A 335 -12.48 -24.60 -38.58
C LYS A 335 -11.66 -25.40 -37.57
N LEU A 336 -11.59 -24.95 -36.31
CA LEU A 336 -10.94 -25.67 -35.21
C LEU A 336 -11.57 -27.06 -35.00
N LYS A 337 -12.90 -27.13 -34.94
CA LYS A 337 -13.64 -28.39 -34.80
C LYS A 337 -13.29 -29.38 -35.91
N SER A 338 -13.28 -28.90 -37.16
CA SER A 338 -12.91 -29.71 -38.33
C SER A 338 -11.47 -30.25 -38.24
N GLN A 339 -10.53 -29.42 -37.80
CA GLN A 339 -9.13 -29.83 -37.56
C GLN A 339 -9.03 -30.87 -36.43
N VAL A 340 -9.71 -30.65 -35.30
CA VAL A 340 -9.76 -31.54 -34.14
C VAL A 340 -10.32 -32.91 -34.53
N HIS A 341 -11.43 -32.96 -35.27
CA HIS A 341 -12.02 -34.21 -35.75
C HIS A 341 -11.10 -34.95 -36.74
N GLY A 342 -10.47 -34.23 -37.66
CA GLY A 342 -9.49 -34.80 -38.59
C GLY A 342 -8.27 -35.41 -37.89
N LEU A 343 -7.77 -34.77 -36.82
CA LEU A 343 -6.69 -35.31 -35.99
C LEU A 343 -7.11 -36.58 -35.25
N VAL A 344 -8.29 -36.60 -34.61
CA VAL A 344 -8.82 -37.78 -33.92
C VAL A 344 -8.97 -38.96 -34.89
N GLY A 345 -9.58 -38.73 -36.06
CA GLY A 345 -9.74 -39.76 -37.08
C GLY A 345 -8.41 -40.31 -37.58
N ARG A 346 -7.43 -39.43 -37.85
CA ARG A 346 -6.08 -39.82 -38.30
C ARG A 346 -5.32 -40.64 -37.27
N ILE A 347 -5.35 -40.25 -36.00
CA ILE A 347 -4.61 -40.94 -34.93
C ILE A 347 -5.28 -42.28 -34.58
N ASN A 348 -6.61 -42.30 -34.43
CA ASN A 348 -7.35 -43.54 -34.17
C ASN A 348 -7.23 -44.53 -35.34
N GLY A 349 -7.27 -44.07 -36.59
CA GLY A 349 -7.07 -44.93 -37.76
C GLY A 349 -5.63 -45.46 -37.93
N ARG A 350 -4.63 -44.83 -37.31
CA ARG A 350 -3.21 -45.19 -37.41
C ARG A 350 -2.69 -46.03 -36.24
N PHE A 351 -3.24 -45.84 -35.04
CA PHE A 351 -2.77 -46.50 -33.81
C PHE A 351 -3.86 -47.29 -33.06
N GLY A 352 -5.11 -47.25 -33.53
CA GLY A 352 -6.19 -48.07 -32.98
C GLY A 352 -6.23 -49.48 -33.55
N SER A 353 -7.03 -50.34 -32.90
CA SER A 353 -7.38 -51.68 -33.33
C SER A 353 -8.90 -51.89 -33.22
N VAL A 354 -9.41 -53.01 -33.75
CA VAL A 354 -10.83 -53.38 -33.68
C VAL A 354 -11.37 -53.43 -32.22
N SER A 355 -10.48 -53.55 -31.23
CA SER A 355 -10.82 -53.65 -29.79
C SER A 355 -10.41 -52.43 -28.96
N SER A 356 -9.70 -51.45 -29.53
CA SER A 356 -9.04 -50.38 -28.77
C SER A 356 -8.86 -49.11 -29.59
N LEU A 357 -9.33 -47.97 -29.07
CA LEU A 357 -9.05 -46.65 -29.64
C LEU A 357 -8.10 -45.88 -28.70
N PRO A 358 -7.01 -45.28 -29.20
CA PRO A 358 -6.09 -44.50 -28.38
C PRO A 358 -6.69 -43.15 -27.94
N ILE A 359 -7.61 -42.56 -28.72
CA ILE A 359 -8.32 -41.32 -28.36
C ILE A 359 -9.83 -41.56 -28.27
N HIS A 360 -10.40 -41.27 -27.11
CA HIS A 360 -11.85 -41.14 -26.88
C HIS A 360 -12.21 -39.64 -26.81
N HIS A 361 -12.69 -39.10 -27.92
CA HIS A 361 -13.10 -37.70 -28.04
C HIS A 361 -14.62 -37.57 -27.83
N LEU A 362 -15.03 -36.59 -27.01
CA LEU A 362 -16.42 -36.37 -26.62
C LEU A 362 -16.81 -34.89 -26.81
N ASP A 363 -17.68 -34.67 -27.79
CA ASP A 363 -18.10 -33.36 -28.29
C ASP A 363 -19.33 -32.83 -27.51
N CYS A 364 -19.27 -32.90 -26.16
CA CYS A 364 -20.40 -32.67 -25.27
C CYS A 364 -20.02 -32.02 -23.93
N SER A 365 -21.03 -31.48 -23.23
CA SER A 365 -20.99 -31.28 -21.78
C SER A 365 -21.17 -32.62 -21.07
N VAL A 366 -20.49 -32.79 -19.94
CA VAL A 366 -20.53 -33.98 -19.10
C VAL A 366 -21.07 -33.59 -17.72
N ASP A 367 -21.85 -34.47 -17.10
CA ASP A 367 -22.39 -34.24 -15.75
C ASP A 367 -21.29 -34.09 -14.69
N PHE A 368 -21.56 -33.32 -13.64
CA PHE A 368 -20.61 -33.01 -12.58
C PHE A 368 -20.14 -34.24 -11.79
N ASN A 369 -21.03 -35.20 -11.49
CA ASN A 369 -20.68 -36.42 -10.75
C ASN A 369 -19.75 -37.29 -11.60
N TYR A 370 -20.09 -37.51 -12.88
CA TYR A 370 -19.29 -38.30 -13.81
C TYR A 370 -17.96 -37.62 -14.19
N LEU A 371 -17.93 -36.27 -14.25
CA LEU A 371 -16.70 -35.50 -14.42
C LEU A 371 -15.74 -35.68 -13.21
N CYS A 372 -16.27 -35.66 -11.98
CA CYS A 372 -15.48 -35.98 -10.79
C CYS A 372 -14.95 -37.43 -10.83
N ALA A 373 -15.77 -38.39 -11.28
CA ALA A 373 -15.34 -39.78 -11.47
C ALA A 373 -14.17 -39.88 -12.46
N LEU A 374 -14.24 -39.16 -13.59
CA LEU A 374 -13.16 -39.10 -14.58
C LEU A 374 -11.88 -38.45 -14.02
N TYR A 375 -11.99 -37.31 -13.33
CA TYR A 375 -10.83 -36.67 -12.69
C TYR A 375 -10.15 -37.59 -11.67
N ALA A 376 -10.92 -38.33 -10.87
CA ALA A 376 -10.42 -39.21 -9.82
C ALA A 376 -9.83 -40.53 -10.36
N ILE A 377 -10.25 -41.01 -11.54
CA ILE A 377 -9.68 -42.22 -12.19
C ILE A 377 -8.57 -41.93 -13.20
N ALA A 378 -8.32 -40.68 -13.59
CA ALA A 378 -7.20 -40.34 -14.47
C ALA A 378 -5.82 -40.59 -13.81
N ASP A 379 -4.85 -41.05 -14.59
CA ASP A 379 -3.43 -41.15 -14.22
C ASP A 379 -2.68 -39.85 -14.51
N VAL A 380 -3.04 -39.17 -15.60
CA VAL A 380 -2.43 -37.92 -16.05
C VAL A 380 -3.52 -36.94 -16.49
N MET A 381 -3.45 -35.69 -16.04
CA MET A 381 -4.24 -34.59 -16.58
C MET A 381 -3.38 -33.76 -17.51
N LEU A 382 -3.87 -33.46 -18.72
CA LEU A 382 -3.09 -32.83 -19.78
C LEU A 382 -3.74 -31.51 -20.22
N VAL A 383 -3.19 -30.39 -19.73
CA VAL A 383 -3.70 -29.02 -19.89
C VAL A 383 -2.72 -28.19 -20.75
N THR A 384 -2.95 -28.16 -22.06
CA THR A 384 -1.99 -27.61 -23.06
C THR A 384 -2.43 -26.26 -23.64
N SER A 385 -3.04 -25.39 -22.83
CA SER A 385 -3.56 -24.10 -23.30
C SER A 385 -2.44 -23.16 -23.81
N LEU A 386 -2.60 -22.63 -25.01
CA LEU A 386 -1.62 -21.75 -25.68
C LEU A 386 -1.49 -20.39 -24.97
N ARG A 387 -2.60 -19.90 -24.42
CA ARG A 387 -2.71 -18.83 -23.41
C ARG A 387 -3.96 -19.11 -22.56
N ASP A 388 -3.90 -18.92 -21.25
CA ASP A 388 -5.07 -19.05 -20.37
C ASP A 388 -4.98 -18.06 -19.20
N GLY A 389 -6.10 -17.41 -18.84
CA GLY A 389 -6.12 -16.46 -17.73
C GLY A 389 -5.82 -17.14 -16.38
N MET A 390 -6.33 -18.35 -16.19
CA MET A 390 -5.98 -19.22 -15.04
C MET A 390 -5.96 -20.69 -15.44
N ASN A 391 -7.04 -21.21 -16.05
CA ASN A 391 -7.34 -22.64 -16.20
C ASN A 391 -7.67 -23.37 -14.87
N LEU A 392 -8.94 -23.29 -14.45
CA LEU A 392 -9.42 -23.93 -13.22
C LEU A 392 -9.54 -25.46 -13.30
N VAL A 393 -9.66 -26.06 -14.48
CA VAL A 393 -9.66 -27.52 -14.68
C VAL A 393 -8.42 -28.18 -14.04
N SER A 394 -7.27 -27.49 -14.05
CA SER A 394 -6.07 -27.94 -13.34
C SER A 394 -6.23 -28.05 -11.82
N TYR A 395 -7.01 -27.15 -11.20
CA TYR A 395 -7.36 -27.18 -9.77
C TYR A 395 -8.39 -28.29 -9.49
N GLU A 396 -9.39 -28.45 -10.36
CA GLU A 396 -10.47 -29.44 -10.24
C GLU A 396 -9.90 -30.88 -10.22
N PHE A 397 -8.97 -31.17 -11.13
CA PHE A 397 -8.23 -32.44 -11.14
C PHE A 397 -7.47 -32.67 -9.83
N VAL A 398 -6.70 -31.68 -9.36
CA VAL A 398 -5.89 -31.81 -8.13
C VAL A 398 -6.76 -32.09 -6.90
N ALA A 399 -7.94 -31.47 -6.80
CA ALA A 399 -8.89 -31.71 -5.70
C ALA A 399 -9.47 -33.14 -5.71
N CYS A 400 -9.75 -33.71 -6.88
CA CYS A 400 -10.25 -35.09 -7.04
C CYS A 400 -9.18 -36.18 -6.81
N GLN A 401 -7.89 -35.82 -6.78
CA GLN A 401 -6.77 -36.76 -6.83
C GLN A 401 -6.26 -37.28 -5.47
N GLU A 402 -7.06 -37.15 -4.41
CA GLU A 402 -6.75 -37.61 -3.05
C GLU A 402 -6.21 -39.05 -3.00
N ALA A 403 -6.84 -39.98 -3.72
CA ALA A 403 -6.54 -41.41 -3.68
C ALA A 403 -5.53 -41.92 -4.73
N LYS A 404 -5.47 -41.32 -5.93
CA LYS A 404 -4.70 -41.86 -7.07
C LYS A 404 -3.34 -41.17 -7.32
N LYS A 405 -3.17 -39.93 -6.84
CA LYS A 405 -1.94 -39.11 -7.02
C LYS A 405 -1.53 -39.02 -8.50
N GLY A 406 -2.47 -38.69 -9.37
CA GLY A 406 -2.23 -38.50 -10.80
C GLY A 406 -1.36 -37.28 -11.09
N VAL A 407 -0.63 -37.31 -12.20
CA VAL A 407 0.29 -36.24 -12.61
C VAL A 407 -0.47 -35.14 -13.35
N LEU A 408 -0.20 -33.88 -13.02
CA LEU A 408 -0.69 -32.73 -13.78
C LEU A 408 0.40 -32.27 -14.75
N VAL A 409 0.16 -32.38 -16.06
CA VAL A 409 0.95 -31.74 -17.12
C VAL A 409 0.24 -30.46 -17.53
N LEU A 410 0.92 -29.31 -17.40
CA LEU A 410 0.31 -27.99 -17.42
C LEU A 410 1.12 -26.99 -18.26
N SER A 411 0.46 -26.29 -19.16
CA SER A 411 1.06 -25.22 -19.94
C SER A 411 1.61 -24.08 -19.06
N GLU A 412 2.85 -23.67 -19.31
CA GLU A 412 3.45 -22.47 -18.71
C GLU A 412 2.68 -21.18 -19.06
N PHE A 413 1.89 -21.19 -20.14
CA PHE A 413 1.10 -20.06 -20.61
C PHE A 413 -0.32 -19.96 -20.01
N ALA A 414 -0.68 -20.88 -19.09
CA ALA A 414 -1.85 -20.75 -18.25
C ALA A 414 -1.48 -20.07 -16.93
N GLY A 415 -2.34 -19.17 -16.40
CA GLY A 415 -2.11 -18.53 -15.10
C GLY A 415 -1.89 -19.52 -13.94
N ALA A 416 -2.49 -20.71 -14.01
CA ALA A 416 -2.26 -21.80 -13.08
C ALA A 416 -0.80 -22.30 -13.08
N GLY A 417 -0.03 -22.12 -14.14
CA GLY A 417 1.40 -22.49 -14.19
C GLY A 417 2.21 -21.76 -13.11
N GLN A 418 1.89 -20.49 -12.84
CA GLN A 418 2.51 -19.70 -11.77
C GLN A 418 2.05 -20.11 -10.35
N SER A 419 0.95 -20.87 -10.24
CA SER A 419 0.34 -21.31 -8.97
C SER A 419 0.64 -22.78 -8.61
N LEU A 420 0.62 -23.65 -9.62
CA LEU A 420 0.68 -25.11 -9.51
C LEU A 420 1.95 -25.71 -10.13
N GLY A 421 2.86 -24.87 -10.63
CA GLY A 421 4.13 -25.29 -11.25
C GLY A 421 5.08 -26.05 -10.33
N VAL A 422 4.92 -25.92 -9.01
CA VAL A 422 5.73 -26.65 -8.01
C VAL A 422 5.43 -28.16 -8.03
N GLY A 423 4.17 -28.55 -8.20
CA GLY A 423 3.79 -29.96 -8.34
C GLY A 423 3.62 -30.42 -9.79
N ALA A 424 3.25 -29.54 -10.71
CA ALA A 424 3.00 -29.90 -12.11
C ALA A 424 4.30 -30.23 -12.87
N LEU A 425 4.15 -30.95 -13.99
CA LEU A 425 5.11 -30.88 -15.08
C LEU A 425 4.69 -29.68 -15.94
N LEU A 426 5.42 -28.57 -15.80
CA LEU A 426 5.24 -27.43 -16.70
C LEU A 426 5.74 -27.79 -18.10
N VAL A 427 5.01 -27.36 -19.13
CA VAL A 427 5.36 -27.57 -20.53
C VAL A 427 5.10 -26.34 -21.39
N ASN A 428 5.92 -26.15 -22.42
CA ASN A 428 5.63 -25.29 -23.55
C ASN A 428 4.76 -26.06 -24.58
N PRO A 429 3.45 -25.76 -24.73
CA PRO A 429 2.56 -26.46 -25.64
C PRO A 429 2.87 -26.22 -27.13
N TRP A 430 3.78 -25.30 -27.48
CA TRP A 430 4.26 -25.12 -28.84
C TRP A 430 5.36 -26.12 -29.21
N ASP A 431 6.08 -26.70 -28.25
CA ASP A 431 6.98 -27.84 -28.49
C ASP A 431 6.25 -29.18 -28.26
N VAL A 432 5.85 -29.78 -29.39
CA VAL A 432 5.21 -31.08 -29.46
C VAL A 432 6.09 -32.22 -28.92
N THR A 433 7.41 -32.05 -28.94
CA THR A 433 8.42 -32.99 -28.39
C THR A 433 8.50 -32.91 -26.88
N GLU A 434 8.46 -31.69 -26.34
CA GLU A 434 8.46 -31.44 -24.90
C GLU A 434 7.19 -32.02 -24.26
N VAL A 435 6.01 -31.77 -24.86
CA VAL A 435 4.75 -32.37 -24.39
C VAL A 435 4.73 -33.90 -24.57
N SER A 436 5.28 -34.45 -25.66
CA SER A 436 5.47 -35.92 -25.83
C SER A 436 6.31 -36.52 -24.69
N SER A 437 7.38 -35.82 -24.31
CA SER A 437 8.29 -36.22 -23.24
C SER A 437 7.62 -36.12 -21.86
N ALA A 438 6.92 -35.03 -21.58
CA ALA A 438 6.17 -34.87 -20.33
C ALA A 438 5.05 -35.91 -20.16
N ILE A 439 4.38 -36.33 -21.24
CA ILE A 439 3.44 -37.46 -21.22
C ILE A 439 4.15 -38.76 -20.83
N LYS A 440 5.32 -39.03 -21.43
CA LYS A 440 6.14 -40.20 -21.10
C LYS A 440 6.57 -40.20 -19.65
N ASP A 441 7.08 -39.08 -19.14
CA ASP A 441 7.59 -38.98 -17.78
C ASP A 441 6.44 -39.11 -16.77
N ALA A 442 5.31 -38.42 -17.01
CA ALA A 442 4.10 -38.55 -16.21
C ALA A 442 3.58 -40.00 -16.08
N LEU A 443 3.66 -40.79 -17.15
CA LEU A 443 3.20 -42.20 -17.16
C LEU A 443 4.17 -43.17 -16.45
N ASN A 444 5.45 -42.82 -16.35
CA ASN A 444 6.48 -43.62 -15.68
C ASN A 444 6.80 -43.13 -14.25
N MET A 445 6.26 -41.99 -13.82
CA MET A 445 6.64 -41.31 -12.58
C MET A 445 6.43 -42.16 -11.31
N PRO A 446 7.46 -42.31 -10.45
CA PRO A 446 7.38 -43.04 -9.19
C PRO A 446 6.26 -42.55 -8.26
N ALA A 447 5.69 -43.46 -7.46
CA ALA A 447 4.57 -43.13 -6.57
C ALA A 447 4.92 -42.04 -5.53
N GLU A 448 6.14 -42.06 -4.99
CA GLU A 448 6.66 -41.09 -4.01
C GLU A 448 6.78 -39.68 -4.59
N GLU A 449 7.28 -39.55 -5.82
CA GLU A 449 7.34 -38.26 -6.52
C GLU A 449 5.92 -37.74 -6.83
N ARG A 450 5.04 -38.62 -7.31
CA ARG A 450 3.64 -38.29 -7.59
C ARG A 450 2.88 -37.83 -6.35
N GLU A 451 3.09 -38.48 -5.21
CA GLU A 451 2.50 -38.06 -3.93
C GLU A 451 3.07 -36.72 -3.46
N THR A 452 4.38 -36.52 -3.55
CA THR A 452 5.05 -35.27 -3.19
C THR A 452 4.53 -34.09 -4.03
N ARG A 453 4.43 -34.27 -5.35
CA ARG A 453 3.85 -33.31 -6.31
C ARG A 453 2.38 -33.02 -6.04
N HIS A 454 1.57 -34.07 -5.80
CA HIS A 454 0.15 -33.90 -5.45
C HIS A 454 0.00 -33.10 -4.16
N ARG A 455 0.79 -33.38 -3.12
CA ARG A 455 0.72 -32.71 -1.82
C ARG A 455 0.93 -31.20 -1.93
N PHE A 456 1.95 -30.75 -2.67
CA PHE A 456 2.21 -29.32 -2.86
C PHE A 456 1.05 -28.61 -3.57
N ASN A 457 0.60 -29.15 -4.71
CA ASN A 457 -0.50 -28.55 -5.46
C ASN A 457 -1.82 -28.61 -4.70
N PHE A 458 -2.11 -29.71 -3.99
CA PHE A 458 -3.33 -29.85 -3.18
C PHE A 458 -3.35 -28.85 -2.02
N GLN A 459 -2.22 -28.63 -1.33
CA GLN A 459 -2.12 -27.60 -0.29
C GLN A 459 -2.40 -26.19 -0.85
N TYR A 460 -1.90 -25.88 -2.05
CA TYR A 460 -2.21 -24.61 -2.71
C TYR A 460 -3.69 -24.50 -3.08
N VAL A 461 -4.25 -25.49 -3.79
CA VAL A 461 -5.66 -25.53 -4.22
C VAL A 461 -6.63 -25.46 -3.02
N TYR A 462 -6.29 -26.08 -1.89
CA TYR A 462 -7.11 -26.05 -0.69
C TYR A 462 -7.12 -24.69 0.01
N THR A 463 -5.96 -24.01 0.05
CA THR A 463 -5.81 -22.71 0.72
C THR A 463 -6.26 -21.53 -0.14
N HIS A 464 -5.96 -21.56 -1.44
CA HIS A 464 -6.27 -20.50 -2.41
C HIS A 464 -7.58 -20.79 -3.14
N SER A 465 -8.65 -20.96 -2.35
CA SER A 465 -9.99 -21.29 -2.86
C SER A 465 -10.70 -20.10 -3.51
N ALA A 466 -11.73 -20.41 -4.30
CA ALA A 466 -12.78 -19.52 -4.79
C ALA A 466 -13.22 -18.47 -3.74
N LYS A 467 -13.50 -18.95 -2.52
CA LYS A 467 -13.95 -18.11 -1.40
C LYS A 467 -12.86 -17.17 -0.91
N LYS A 468 -11.59 -17.59 -0.90
CA LYS A 468 -10.47 -16.73 -0.53
C LYS A 468 -10.28 -15.61 -1.55
N TRP A 469 -10.23 -15.94 -2.85
CA TRP A 469 -10.14 -14.96 -3.95
C TRP A 469 -11.20 -13.85 -3.80
N GLY A 470 -12.46 -14.21 -3.59
CA GLY A 470 -13.54 -13.24 -3.43
C GLY A 470 -13.45 -12.40 -2.15
N SER A 471 -13.06 -13.03 -1.03
CA SER A 471 -12.90 -12.30 0.25
C SER A 471 -11.70 -11.35 0.25
N ASP A 472 -10.60 -11.72 -0.44
CA ASP A 472 -9.41 -10.88 -0.55
C ASP A 472 -9.69 -9.65 -1.44
N PHE A 473 -10.34 -9.84 -2.59
CA PHE A 473 -10.72 -8.73 -3.49
C PHE A 473 -11.67 -7.74 -2.79
N MET A 474 -12.67 -8.25 -2.07
CA MET A 474 -13.62 -7.40 -1.36
C MET A 474 -13.02 -6.70 -0.12
N SER A 475 -11.92 -7.21 0.46
CA SER A 475 -11.13 -6.45 1.45
C SER A 475 -10.42 -5.29 0.76
N GLU A 476 -9.52 -5.59 -0.19
CA GLU A 476 -8.70 -4.58 -0.86
C GLU A 476 -9.55 -3.46 -1.50
N LEU A 477 -10.75 -3.78 -2.01
CA LEU A 477 -11.69 -2.78 -2.52
C LEU A 477 -12.19 -1.83 -1.41
N ASN A 478 -12.65 -2.36 -0.27
CA ASN A 478 -13.10 -1.52 0.85
C ASN A 478 -11.94 -0.75 1.49
N ASP A 479 -10.77 -1.37 1.61
CA ASP A 479 -9.55 -0.74 2.11
C ASP A 479 -9.12 0.42 1.19
N THR A 480 -9.12 0.21 -0.14
CA THR A 480 -8.87 1.26 -1.15
C THR A 480 -9.86 2.42 -1.05
N ILE A 481 -11.14 2.13 -0.85
CA ILE A 481 -12.18 3.16 -0.72
C ILE A 481 -12.00 3.95 0.58
N ALA A 482 -11.68 3.29 1.69
CA ALA A 482 -11.40 3.94 2.96
C ALA A 482 -10.14 4.84 2.89
N GLU A 483 -9.07 4.36 2.26
CA GLU A 483 -7.88 5.18 1.97
C GLU A 483 -8.21 6.37 1.07
N SER A 484 -9.04 6.18 0.02
CA SER A 484 -9.48 7.24 -0.89
C SER A 484 -10.30 8.31 -0.15
N GLU A 485 -11.27 7.92 0.69
CA GLU A 485 -12.02 8.86 1.52
C GLU A 485 -11.13 9.64 2.51
N LEU A 486 -10.11 8.98 3.09
CA LEU A 486 -9.14 9.65 3.95
C LEU A 486 -8.21 10.59 3.18
N GLN A 487 -7.82 10.24 1.94
CA GLN A 487 -7.01 11.11 1.08
C GLN A 487 -7.81 12.32 0.58
N ILE A 488 -9.08 12.15 0.18
CA ILE A 488 -9.96 13.24 -0.26
C ILE A 488 -10.13 14.32 0.83
N ARG A 489 -10.21 13.91 2.11
CA ARG A 489 -10.25 14.84 3.26
C ARG A 489 -8.96 15.64 3.46
N ASN A 490 -7.86 15.27 2.80
CA ASN A 490 -6.55 15.92 2.88
C ASN A 490 -6.14 16.64 1.58
N ILE A 491 -6.96 16.65 0.53
CA ILE A 491 -6.69 17.43 -0.68
C ILE A 491 -6.79 18.93 -0.33
N PRO A 492 -5.75 19.75 -0.53
CA PRO A 492 -5.81 21.16 -0.18
C PRO A 492 -6.78 21.91 -1.11
N HIS A 493 -7.62 22.76 -0.54
CA HIS A 493 -8.62 23.51 -1.30
C HIS A 493 -7.99 24.53 -2.25
N GLY A 494 -8.72 24.94 -3.28
CA GLY A 494 -8.31 26.09 -4.12
C GLY A 494 -8.09 27.34 -3.27
N LEU A 495 -7.02 28.10 -3.56
CA LEU A 495 -6.67 29.29 -2.79
C LEU A 495 -7.77 30.37 -2.88
N PRO A 496 -8.39 30.81 -1.75
CA PRO A 496 -9.43 31.83 -1.78
C PRO A 496 -8.81 33.22 -2.04
N GLN A 497 -8.63 33.59 -3.32
CA GLN A 497 -7.93 34.82 -3.72
C GLN A 497 -8.44 36.09 -3.01
N GLN A 498 -9.76 36.23 -2.85
CA GLN A 498 -10.37 37.40 -2.19
C GLN A 498 -9.95 37.53 -0.71
N ASP A 499 -9.93 36.41 0.03
CA ASP A 499 -9.46 36.34 1.42
C ASP A 499 -7.98 36.69 1.58
N VAL A 500 -7.15 36.37 0.57
CA VAL A 500 -5.73 36.74 0.51
C VAL A 500 -5.59 38.25 0.31
N ILE A 501 -6.29 38.81 -0.68
CA ILE A 501 -6.24 40.24 -1.04
C ILE A 501 -6.75 41.11 0.12
N GLN A 502 -7.87 40.73 0.75
CA GLN A 502 -8.44 41.46 1.88
C GLN A 502 -7.51 41.49 3.09
N ARG A 503 -6.85 40.37 3.41
CA ARG A 503 -5.90 40.33 4.53
C ARG A 503 -4.59 41.01 4.21
N TYR A 504 -4.14 40.97 2.95
CA TYR A 504 -2.95 41.70 2.51
C TYR A 504 -3.10 43.21 2.74
N SER A 505 -4.17 43.83 2.23
CA SER A 505 -4.38 45.29 2.39
C SER A 505 -4.54 45.70 3.86
N GLN A 506 -5.19 44.88 4.69
CA GLN A 506 -5.33 45.11 6.13
C GLN A 506 -4.05 44.93 6.97
N SER A 507 -2.99 44.36 6.40
CA SER A 507 -1.75 44.00 7.12
C SER A 507 -0.65 45.05 6.96
N ASN A 508 0.20 45.19 7.98
CA ASN A 508 1.15 46.30 8.16
C ASN A 508 2.61 45.94 7.88
N ASN A 509 2.96 44.65 7.92
CA ASN A 509 4.29 44.16 7.58
C ASN A 509 4.18 42.76 6.93
N ARG A 510 4.29 42.76 5.61
CA ARG A 510 3.84 41.70 4.71
C ARG A 510 5.04 40.97 4.14
N LEU A 511 5.02 39.63 4.14
CA LEU A 511 6.06 38.80 3.54
C LEU A 511 5.49 38.00 2.36
N ILE A 512 6.08 38.15 1.18
CA ILE A 512 5.76 37.37 -0.02
C ILE A 512 6.96 36.48 -0.36
N ILE A 513 6.74 35.17 -0.45
CA ILE A 513 7.76 34.15 -0.77
C ILE A 513 7.35 33.46 -2.07
N LEU A 514 8.21 33.50 -3.08
CA LEU A 514 7.90 32.98 -4.41
C LEU A 514 8.99 32.00 -4.89
N GLY A 515 8.59 30.86 -5.41
CA GLY A 515 9.48 30.05 -6.26
C GLY A 515 9.81 30.79 -7.57
N PHE A 516 11.00 30.58 -8.14
CA PHE A 516 11.30 31.10 -9.48
C PHE A 516 10.77 30.18 -10.58
N CYS A 517 11.35 28.97 -10.67
CA CYS A 517 11.10 28.00 -11.73
C CYS A 517 9.66 27.46 -11.70
N GLY A 518 8.92 27.56 -12.80
CA GLY A 518 7.54 27.07 -12.87
C GLY A 518 6.54 27.93 -12.09
N THR A 519 6.89 29.18 -11.78
CA THR A 519 6.06 30.11 -11.01
C THR A 519 6.15 31.54 -11.56
N LEU A 520 7.37 32.09 -11.67
CA LEU A 520 7.62 33.44 -12.23
C LEU A 520 8.27 33.39 -13.62
N THR A 521 8.71 32.21 -14.06
CA THR A 521 9.28 31.99 -15.39
C THR A 521 8.20 31.96 -16.48
N GLU A 522 8.55 32.40 -17.69
CA GLU A 522 7.69 32.27 -18.88
C GLU A 522 7.17 30.81 -19.08
N PRO A 523 5.91 30.60 -19.52
CA PRO A 523 5.43 29.27 -19.88
C PRO A 523 6.26 28.63 -20.99
N LYS A 524 6.65 27.36 -20.82
CA LYS A 524 7.37 26.56 -21.84
C LYS A 524 6.49 26.29 -23.07
N ASN A 525 6.40 27.25 -23.99
CA ASN A 525 5.86 27.01 -25.33
C ASN A 525 6.72 25.96 -26.05
N SER A 526 6.09 24.97 -26.68
CA SER A 526 6.71 23.78 -27.29
C SER A 526 7.57 24.04 -28.54
N ARG A 527 8.02 25.28 -28.76
CA ARG A 527 8.78 25.74 -29.93
C ARG A 527 9.96 26.67 -29.61
N SER A 528 10.12 27.17 -28.39
CA SER A 528 11.26 28.03 -28.03
C SER A 528 12.56 27.20 -27.84
N LYS A 529 13.66 27.67 -28.45
CA LYS A 529 14.97 26.99 -28.44
C LYS A 529 15.93 27.49 -27.35
N GLU A 530 15.53 28.46 -26.54
CA GLU A 530 16.40 29.02 -25.49
C GLU A 530 16.39 28.14 -24.23
N MET A 531 17.59 27.85 -23.70
CA MET A 531 17.79 27.04 -22.48
C MET A 531 17.84 27.88 -21.18
N ASP A 532 17.74 29.20 -21.32
CA ASP A 532 17.82 30.22 -20.26
C ASP A 532 16.47 30.42 -19.56
N LEU A 533 16.49 30.56 -18.23
CA LEU A 533 15.30 30.89 -17.45
C LEU A 533 15.10 32.40 -17.39
N LYS A 534 14.00 32.89 -17.96
CA LYS A 534 13.60 34.31 -17.99
C LYS A 534 12.35 34.54 -17.14
N LEU A 535 12.35 35.65 -16.39
CA LEU A 535 11.18 36.21 -15.70
C LEU A 535 10.13 36.65 -16.72
N ASN A 536 8.86 36.24 -16.53
CA ASN A 536 7.76 36.65 -17.42
C ASN A 536 7.72 38.19 -17.57
N PRO A 537 7.75 38.73 -18.80
CA PRO A 537 7.64 40.17 -19.06
C PRO A 537 6.49 40.88 -18.35
N GLU A 538 5.33 40.22 -18.20
CA GLU A 538 4.10 40.78 -17.60
C GLU A 538 4.31 41.14 -16.12
N LEU A 539 5.08 40.32 -15.39
CA LEU A 539 5.39 40.56 -13.98
C LEU A 539 6.27 41.79 -13.73
N LYS A 540 6.96 42.33 -14.76
CA LYS A 540 8.05 43.30 -14.52
C LYS A 540 7.59 44.58 -13.86
N GLY A 541 6.37 45.04 -14.14
CA GLY A 541 5.74 46.18 -13.45
C GLY A 541 5.27 45.81 -12.04
N THR A 542 4.47 44.74 -11.95
CA THR A 542 3.88 44.20 -10.71
C THR A 542 4.93 43.92 -9.63
N LEU A 543 6.00 43.21 -9.97
CA LEU A 543 7.08 42.90 -9.06
C LEU A 543 7.83 44.17 -8.61
N LYS A 544 7.93 45.19 -9.47
CA LYS A 544 8.55 46.48 -9.13
C LYS A 544 7.68 47.27 -8.15
N ALA A 545 6.36 47.23 -8.30
CA ALA A 545 5.43 47.82 -7.33
C ALA A 545 5.54 47.11 -5.96
N LEU A 546 5.43 45.78 -5.93
CA LEU A 546 5.50 44.99 -4.70
C LEU A 546 6.85 45.09 -3.97
N CYS A 547 7.97 45.23 -4.69
CA CYS A 547 9.29 45.43 -4.08
C CYS A 547 9.54 46.86 -3.57
N ASN A 548 8.75 47.84 -4.02
CA ASN A 548 8.87 49.25 -3.64
C ASN A 548 7.91 49.66 -2.51
N ASP A 549 6.87 48.86 -2.21
CA ASP A 549 6.01 49.06 -1.04
C ASP A 549 6.82 48.91 0.26
N PRO A 550 6.94 49.95 1.11
CA PRO A 550 7.72 49.88 2.34
C PRO A 550 7.14 48.91 3.39
N LYS A 551 5.86 48.51 3.28
CA LYS A 551 5.22 47.48 4.12
C LYS A 551 5.53 46.05 3.67
N THR A 552 6.02 45.85 2.44
CA THR A 552 6.14 44.52 1.84
C THR A 552 7.61 44.12 1.65
N THR A 553 7.93 42.90 2.08
CA THR A 553 9.21 42.25 1.83
C THR A 553 8.97 41.06 0.90
N VAL A 554 9.62 41.06 -0.26
CA VAL A 554 9.53 39.96 -1.24
C VAL A 554 10.81 39.12 -1.18
N VAL A 555 10.66 37.79 -1.27
CA VAL A 555 11.74 36.81 -1.31
C VAL A 555 11.53 35.84 -2.49
N VAL A 556 12.55 35.64 -3.32
CA VAL A 556 12.54 34.64 -4.41
C VAL A 556 13.49 33.50 -4.09
N LEU A 557 12.97 32.28 -4.14
CA LEU A 557 13.69 31.02 -3.88
C LEU A 557 13.87 30.24 -5.18
N SER A 558 15.11 29.83 -5.49
CA SER A 558 15.44 29.18 -6.76
C SER A 558 16.31 27.93 -6.61
N ARG A 559 16.32 27.12 -7.67
CA ARG A 559 17.35 26.11 -7.96
C ARG A 559 18.45 26.61 -8.89
N SER A 560 18.23 27.75 -9.56
CA SER A 560 19.21 28.38 -10.44
C SER A 560 20.42 28.91 -9.67
N ASP A 561 21.51 29.11 -10.41
CA ASP A 561 22.69 29.85 -9.98
C ASP A 561 22.41 31.35 -9.74
N LYS A 562 23.39 32.00 -9.12
CA LYS A 562 23.40 33.44 -8.80
C LYS A 562 23.27 34.35 -10.04
N ASN A 563 23.93 33.99 -11.15
CA ASN A 563 23.99 34.86 -12.33
C ASN A 563 22.63 34.94 -13.04
N ILE A 564 21.90 33.81 -13.11
CA ILE A 564 20.51 33.80 -13.58
C ILE A 564 19.62 34.68 -12.68
N LEU A 565 19.82 34.67 -11.36
CA LEU A 565 19.03 35.53 -10.46
C LEU A 565 19.39 37.01 -10.57
N ASP A 566 20.68 37.39 -10.58
CA ASP A 566 21.08 38.79 -10.78
C ASP A 566 20.60 39.32 -12.15
N LYS A 567 20.70 38.52 -13.22
CA LYS A 567 20.24 38.86 -14.59
C LYS A 567 18.74 39.12 -14.67
N ASN A 568 17.92 38.46 -13.83
CA ASN A 568 16.46 38.62 -13.82
C ASN A 568 15.97 39.63 -12.76
N PHE A 569 16.64 39.73 -11.61
CA PHE A 569 16.13 40.42 -10.41
C PHE A 569 17.02 41.54 -9.86
N GLY A 570 18.23 41.75 -10.38
CA GLY A 570 19.19 42.73 -9.84
C GLY A 570 18.69 44.20 -9.84
N GLY A 571 17.68 44.52 -10.65
CA GLY A 571 17.02 45.84 -10.70
C GLY A 571 15.83 46.03 -9.74
N TYR A 572 15.56 45.06 -8.86
CA TYR A 572 14.43 45.06 -7.90
C TYR A 572 14.94 45.15 -6.46
N ASN A 573 14.12 45.63 -5.52
CA ASN A 573 14.44 45.68 -4.09
C ASN A 573 13.93 44.41 -3.38
N ILE A 574 14.72 43.34 -3.40
CA ILE A 574 14.24 41.97 -3.15
C ILE A 574 15.31 41.08 -2.50
N TRP A 575 14.88 40.07 -1.74
CA TRP A 575 15.75 38.99 -1.25
C TRP A 575 15.79 37.82 -2.23
N LEU A 576 16.98 37.28 -2.47
CA LEU A 576 17.25 36.21 -3.42
C LEU A 576 17.97 35.05 -2.73
N ALA A 577 17.49 33.83 -2.95
CA ALA A 577 18.19 32.59 -2.59
C ALA A 577 18.47 31.75 -3.85
N ALA A 578 19.75 31.64 -4.21
CA ALA A 578 20.23 30.78 -5.28
C ALA A 578 20.61 29.39 -4.74
N GLU A 579 20.64 28.39 -5.63
CA GLU A 579 21.07 27.02 -5.33
C GLU A 579 20.48 26.48 -4.01
N ASN A 580 19.14 26.53 -3.90
CA ASN A 580 18.34 26.07 -2.75
C ASN A 580 18.57 26.77 -1.39
N GLY A 581 19.44 27.80 -1.33
CA GLY A 581 19.78 28.49 -0.08
C GLY A 581 21.28 28.54 0.22
N MET A 582 22.11 27.89 -0.58
CA MET A 582 23.57 27.94 -0.44
C MET A 582 24.15 29.35 -0.65
N PHE A 583 23.44 30.21 -1.39
CA PHE A 583 23.78 31.62 -1.55
C PHE A 583 22.55 32.50 -1.31
N GLU A 584 22.70 33.50 -0.45
CA GLU A 584 21.64 34.44 -0.09
C GLU A 584 22.11 35.90 -0.29
N LYS A 585 21.22 36.75 -0.80
CA LYS A 585 21.51 38.16 -1.09
C LYS A 585 20.26 39.02 -0.91
N HIS A 586 20.42 40.22 -0.37
CA HIS A 586 19.52 41.33 -0.67
C HIS A 586 20.12 42.10 -1.84
N THR A 587 19.36 42.43 -2.87
CA THR A 587 19.89 42.96 -4.14
C THR A 587 20.83 44.16 -4.01
N THR A 588 20.66 44.99 -2.98
CA THR A 588 21.51 46.15 -2.66
C THR A 588 22.84 45.81 -1.94
N GLY A 589 23.22 44.54 -1.83
CA GLY A 589 24.45 44.09 -1.19
C GLY A 589 25.05 42.86 -1.86
N GLU A 590 26.10 42.30 -1.26
CA GLU A 590 26.83 41.15 -1.83
C GLU A 590 26.17 39.79 -1.55
N TRP A 591 26.54 38.79 -2.36
CA TRP A 591 26.14 37.40 -2.15
C TRP A 591 26.87 36.79 -0.94
N VAL A 592 26.10 36.41 0.09
CA VAL A 592 26.59 35.65 1.24
C VAL A 592 26.59 34.17 0.87
N LYS A 593 27.75 33.50 1.02
CA LYS A 593 27.93 32.07 0.75
C LYS A 593 27.76 31.28 2.05
N ASN A 594 26.61 30.64 2.24
CA ASN A 594 26.23 29.90 3.45
C ASN A 594 26.77 28.46 3.43
N MET A 595 28.09 28.30 3.37
CA MET A 595 28.73 26.98 3.40
C MET A 595 29.08 26.57 4.84
N PRO A 596 28.74 25.34 5.28
CA PRO A 596 29.37 24.74 6.45
C PRO A 596 30.90 24.66 6.26
N GLN A 597 31.69 24.94 7.30
CA GLN A 597 33.16 24.97 7.23
C GLN A 597 33.80 23.63 6.80
N ASN A 598 33.05 22.53 6.89
CA ASN A 598 33.51 21.17 6.58
C ASN A 598 32.95 20.64 5.24
N MET A 599 32.30 21.47 4.42
CA MET A 599 31.65 21.04 3.18
C MET A 599 32.67 20.72 2.07
N ASN A 600 32.87 19.42 1.82
CA ASN A 600 33.74 18.92 0.76
C ASN A 600 33.01 18.80 -0.60
N LEU A 601 33.70 19.15 -1.70
CA LEU A 601 33.23 19.07 -3.08
C LEU A 601 34.02 18.07 -3.96
N ASP A 602 34.94 17.26 -3.41
CA ASP A 602 35.74 16.26 -4.15
C ASP A 602 34.89 15.24 -4.95
N TRP A 603 33.63 15.05 -4.57
CA TRP A 603 32.66 14.23 -5.27
C TRP A 603 32.26 14.78 -6.66
N VAL A 604 32.36 16.10 -6.87
CA VAL A 604 31.78 16.81 -8.03
C VAL A 604 32.31 16.25 -9.35
N ASP A 605 33.63 16.16 -9.53
CA ASP A 605 34.20 15.67 -10.80
C ASP A 605 33.98 14.16 -10.99
N SER A 606 33.94 13.40 -9.89
CA SER A 606 33.62 11.97 -9.91
C SER A 606 32.15 11.72 -10.30
N VAL A 607 31.22 12.59 -9.89
CA VAL A 607 29.82 12.58 -10.33
C VAL A 607 29.66 13.08 -11.77
N LYS A 608 30.41 14.11 -12.22
CA LYS A 608 30.43 14.54 -13.63
C LYS A 608 30.81 13.38 -14.56
N ASN A 609 31.77 12.54 -14.17
CA ASN A 609 32.17 11.37 -14.96
C ASN A 609 31.03 10.34 -15.10
N VAL A 610 30.30 10.02 -14.02
CA VAL A 610 29.11 9.16 -14.08
C VAL A 610 28.02 9.80 -14.95
N PHE A 611 27.71 11.08 -14.71
CA PHE A 611 26.68 11.80 -15.47
C PHE A 611 27.00 11.87 -16.97
N LYS A 612 28.25 12.08 -17.35
CA LYS A 612 28.70 12.03 -18.74
C LYS A 612 28.50 10.64 -19.35
N TYR A 613 28.95 9.58 -18.67
CA TYR A 613 28.78 8.18 -19.11
C TYR A 613 27.30 7.80 -19.34
N PHE A 614 26.39 8.37 -18.56
CA PHE A 614 24.94 8.21 -18.75
C PHE A 614 24.34 9.16 -19.80
N THR A 615 24.89 10.36 -20.02
CA THR A 615 24.50 11.21 -21.15
C THR A 615 24.92 10.63 -22.50
N ASP A 616 26.17 10.17 -22.64
CA ASP A 616 26.72 9.65 -23.91
C ASP A 616 25.94 8.43 -24.45
N ARG A 617 25.23 7.70 -23.57
CA ARG A 617 24.35 6.56 -23.90
C ARG A 617 22.85 6.88 -23.92
N THR A 618 22.43 8.08 -23.53
CA THR A 618 21.02 8.46 -23.43
C THR A 618 20.72 9.62 -24.38
N PRO A 619 20.34 9.32 -25.63
CA PRO A 619 20.08 10.35 -26.64
C PRO A 619 19.12 11.44 -26.13
N ARG A 620 19.47 12.70 -26.40
CA ARG A 620 18.72 13.90 -25.98
C ARG A 620 18.68 14.17 -24.47
N SER A 621 19.41 13.43 -23.64
CA SER A 621 19.74 13.86 -22.27
C SER A 621 20.88 14.89 -22.26
N PHE A 622 21.05 15.60 -21.15
CA PHE A 622 22.14 16.57 -20.95
C PHE A 622 22.46 16.79 -19.46
N VAL A 623 23.60 17.41 -19.18
CA VAL A 623 24.03 17.81 -17.83
C VAL A 623 23.98 19.33 -17.69
N LYS A 624 23.53 19.81 -16.53
CA LYS A 624 23.73 21.19 -16.04
C LYS A 624 24.55 21.14 -14.74
N SER A 625 25.40 22.14 -14.53
CA SER A 625 26.30 22.23 -13.37
C SER A 625 26.29 23.63 -12.75
N SER A 626 26.17 23.69 -11.44
CA SER A 626 26.18 24.91 -10.61
C SER A 626 27.38 24.88 -9.64
N GLU A 627 27.51 25.84 -8.72
CA GLU A 627 28.64 25.83 -7.75
C GLU A 627 28.52 24.73 -6.69
N THR A 628 27.31 24.27 -6.38
CA THR A 628 27.02 23.30 -5.30
C THR A 628 26.20 22.08 -5.74
N SER A 629 25.78 22.02 -7.02
CA SER A 629 24.96 20.92 -7.56
C SER A 629 25.27 20.55 -9.01
N LEU A 630 24.88 19.32 -9.37
CA LEU A 630 24.90 18.76 -10.72
C LEU A 630 23.52 18.19 -11.04
N VAL A 631 22.98 18.45 -12.23
CA VAL A 631 21.69 17.93 -12.69
C VAL A 631 21.87 17.20 -14.01
N TRP A 632 21.58 15.90 -14.03
CA TRP A 632 21.38 15.12 -15.25
C TRP A 632 19.90 15.17 -15.61
N ASN A 633 19.57 15.63 -16.82
CA ASN A 633 18.19 15.80 -17.30
C ASN A 633 17.96 14.93 -18.55
N TYR A 634 16.80 14.24 -18.57
CA TYR A 634 16.36 13.36 -19.63
C TYR A 634 14.95 13.73 -20.15
N GLU A 635 14.53 14.99 -20.01
CA GLU A 635 13.21 15.54 -20.40
C GLU A 635 12.89 15.35 -21.90
N TYR A 636 13.92 15.19 -22.74
CA TYR A 636 13.78 14.99 -24.18
C TYR A 636 14.15 13.58 -24.68
N ALA A 637 14.50 12.66 -23.77
CA ALA A 637 14.78 11.27 -24.09
C ALA A 637 13.48 10.43 -24.14
N ASP A 638 13.58 9.15 -24.50
CA ASP A 638 12.49 8.20 -24.26
C ASP A 638 12.24 8.03 -22.75
N VAL A 639 10.96 7.92 -22.36
CA VAL A 639 10.56 7.96 -20.94
C VAL A 639 10.91 6.67 -20.20
N GLU A 640 10.72 5.49 -20.79
CA GLU A 640 11.07 4.23 -20.14
C GLU A 640 12.58 4.02 -20.11
N PHE A 641 13.27 4.28 -21.23
CA PHE A 641 14.72 4.17 -21.33
C PHE A 641 15.42 5.21 -20.44
N GLY A 642 15.00 6.48 -20.47
CA GLY A 642 15.51 7.52 -19.58
C GLY A 642 15.30 7.18 -18.10
N ARG A 643 14.21 6.49 -17.75
CA ARG A 643 13.97 5.98 -16.38
C ARG A 643 14.73 4.71 -16.02
N ALA A 644 15.09 3.86 -16.98
CA ALA A 644 16.04 2.78 -16.76
C ALA A 644 17.43 3.38 -16.49
N GLN A 645 17.93 4.21 -17.41
CA GLN A 645 19.20 4.92 -17.27
C GLN A 645 19.26 5.76 -15.99
N ALA A 646 18.17 6.41 -15.56
CA ALA A 646 18.11 7.11 -14.27
C ALA A 646 18.26 6.18 -13.04
N ARG A 647 17.69 4.96 -13.07
CA ARG A 647 17.83 3.98 -11.99
C ARG A 647 19.23 3.39 -11.95
N ASP A 648 19.78 3.09 -13.12
CA ASP A 648 21.13 2.55 -13.26
C ASP A 648 22.16 3.61 -12.83
N LEU A 649 21.97 4.88 -13.25
CA LEU A 649 22.75 6.04 -12.79
C LEU A 649 22.73 6.17 -11.27
N LEU A 650 21.56 6.02 -10.62
CA LEU A 650 21.47 6.05 -9.16
C LEU A 650 22.28 4.93 -8.50
N GLN A 651 22.27 3.71 -9.06
CA GLN A 651 23.11 2.62 -8.56
C GLN A 651 24.62 2.93 -8.74
N TYR A 652 25.03 3.44 -9.91
CA TYR A 652 26.43 3.81 -10.18
C TYR A 652 26.91 4.96 -9.30
N LEU A 653 26.04 5.93 -8.98
CA LEU A 653 26.31 6.97 -7.99
C LEU A 653 26.56 6.35 -6.61
N TRP A 654 25.58 5.61 -6.08
CA TRP A 654 25.61 5.06 -4.72
C TRP A 654 26.73 4.04 -4.50
N ALA A 655 27.06 3.23 -5.50
CA ALA A 655 28.17 2.28 -5.44
C ALA A 655 29.56 2.93 -5.64
N GLY A 656 29.61 4.14 -6.20
CA GLY A 656 30.84 4.83 -6.58
C GLY A 656 31.01 6.19 -5.91
N PRO A 657 30.92 7.30 -6.67
CA PRO A 657 31.47 8.60 -6.31
C PRO A 657 30.82 9.28 -5.10
N ILE A 658 29.62 8.85 -4.69
CA ILE A 658 28.89 9.46 -3.57
C ILE A 658 28.70 8.54 -2.36
N SER A 659 29.26 7.31 -2.42
CA SER A 659 29.17 6.30 -1.36
C SER A 659 29.59 6.81 0.03
N ASN A 660 30.58 7.72 0.08
CA ASN A 660 31.11 8.34 1.30
C ASN A 660 31.04 9.88 1.29
N ALA A 661 30.32 10.48 0.32
CA ALA A 661 30.26 11.94 0.19
C ALA A 661 29.05 12.53 0.92
N SER A 662 29.20 13.73 1.49
CA SER A 662 28.09 14.46 2.13
C SER A 662 27.17 15.13 1.10
N VAL A 663 26.49 14.31 0.28
CA VAL A 663 25.56 14.74 -0.77
C VAL A 663 24.18 14.13 -0.63
N ASP A 664 23.19 14.94 -0.98
CA ASP A 664 21.81 14.53 -1.17
C ASP A 664 21.56 14.27 -2.66
N VAL A 665 20.72 13.27 -2.94
CA VAL A 665 20.25 12.97 -4.30
C VAL A 665 18.76 13.22 -4.38
N VAL A 666 18.33 13.92 -5.43
CA VAL A 666 16.94 14.31 -5.66
C VAL A 666 16.53 13.85 -7.06
N ARG A 667 15.53 12.97 -7.12
CA ARG A 667 14.97 12.48 -8.37
C ARG A 667 13.73 13.30 -8.73
N GLY A 668 13.81 14.06 -9.82
CA GLY A 668 12.66 14.66 -10.47
C GLY A 668 12.07 13.74 -11.54
N ASN A 669 10.90 14.08 -12.07
CA ASN A 669 10.18 13.27 -13.07
C ASN A 669 11.05 12.89 -14.28
N HIS A 670 11.88 13.85 -14.72
CA HIS A 670 12.81 13.73 -15.85
C HIS A 670 14.25 14.17 -15.54
N SER A 671 14.69 14.07 -14.27
CA SER A 671 16.05 14.46 -13.88
C SER A 671 16.56 13.73 -12.63
N VAL A 672 17.88 13.63 -12.51
CA VAL A 672 18.58 13.29 -11.26
C VAL A 672 19.52 14.44 -10.90
N GLU A 673 19.26 15.05 -9.75
CA GLU A 673 20.02 16.16 -9.18
C GLU A 673 20.84 15.64 -7.98
N VAL A 674 22.13 15.98 -7.94
CA VAL A 674 23.04 15.68 -6.82
C VAL A 674 23.56 17.02 -6.31
N HIS A 675 23.38 17.29 -5.02
CA HIS A 675 23.83 18.51 -4.35
C HIS A 675 24.39 18.18 -2.97
N ALA A 676 25.12 19.09 -2.34
CA ALA A 676 25.62 18.86 -0.98
C ALA A 676 24.50 18.79 0.08
N ILE A 677 24.72 18.04 1.15
CA ILE A 677 23.86 18.01 2.34
C ILE A 677 24.09 19.30 3.15
N GLY A 678 23.01 19.94 3.59
CA GLY A 678 23.07 20.95 4.64
C GLY A 678 21.89 21.91 4.67
N GLU A 679 21.29 22.22 3.52
CA GLU A 679 20.39 23.37 3.38
C GLU A 679 19.08 23.04 2.66
N THR A 680 18.00 23.70 3.11
CA THR A 680 16.64 23.59 2.55
C THR A 680 16.03 24.99 2.34
N LYS A 681 14.93 25.07 1.57
CA LYS A 681 14.18 26.33 1.38
C LYS A 681 13.64 26.89 2.70
N GLY A 682 13.18 26.03 3.61
CA GLY A 682 12.80 26.42 4.98
C GLY A 682 13.98 26.97 5.79
N ALA A 683 15.17 26.37 5.70
CA ALA A 683 16.37 26.86 6.39
C ALA A 683 16.83 28.23 5.87
N ALA A 684 16.82 28.44 4.55
CA ALA A 684 17.15 29.72 3.91
C ALA A 684 16.23 30.87 4.36
N ILE A 685 14.91 30.63 4.40
CA ILE A 685 13.96 31.61 4.95
C ILE A 685 14.20 31.85 6.46
N GLY A 686 14.70 30.85 7.20
CA GLY A 686 15.19 31.02 8.57
C GLY A 686 16.31 32.05 8.71
N ARG A 687 17.33 32.01 7.83
CA ARG A 687 18.44 32.98 7.82
C ARG A 687 18.02 34.36 7.32
N ILE A 688 17.28 34.42 6.20
CA ILE A 688 16.81 35.68 5.61
C ILE A 688 15.98 36.48 6.64
N LEU A 689 15.10 35.83 7.41
CA LEU A 689 14.37 36.47 8.51
C LEU A 689 15.29 36.98 9.65
N GLY A 690 16.41 36.30 9.92
CA GLY A 690 17.41 36.76 10.88
C GLY A 690 18.16 38.02 10.39
N GLU A 691 18.60 38.03 9.14
CA GLU A 691 19.25 39.18 8.51
C GLU A 691 18.31 40.39 8.39
N ILE A 692 17.03 40.20 8.07
CA ILE A 692 16.03 41.27 8.06
C ILE A 692 15.94 41.97 9.43
N VAL A 693 15.92 41.20 10.51
CA VAL A 693 15.85 41.69 11.90
C VAL A 693 17.15 42.34 12.37
N TYR A 694 18.29 41.99 11.76
CA TYR A 694 19.58 42.61 12.06
C TYR A 694 19.80 43.91 11.26
N ARG A 695 19.43 43.95 9.97
CA ARG A 695 19.62 45.12 9.09
C ARG A 695 18.57 46.21 9.27
N LYS A 696 17.33 45.86 9.59
CA LYS A 696 16.29 46.82 10.00
C LYS A 696 16.07 46.68 11.50
N SER A 697 16.15 47.78 12.25
CA SER A 697 15.63 47.86 13.62
C SER A 697 14.10 47.80 13.58
N MET A 698 13.59 46.59 13.40
CA MET A 698 12.23 46.27 12.95
C MET A 698 11.17 46.77 13.95
N THR A 699 10.42 47.80 13.55
CA THR A 699 9.45 48.50 14.40
C THR A 699 8.11 47.78 14.53
N THR A 700 7.73 46.97 13.53
CA THR A 700 6.52 46.16 13.49
C THR A 700 6.87 44.69 13.20
N PRO A 701 6.25 43.71 13.89
CA PRO A 701 6.41 42.29 13.56
C PRO A 701 5.70 41.96 12.24
N ILE A 702 6.10 40.88 11.57
CA ILE A 702 5.39 40.39 10.36
C ILE A 702 4.01 39.84 10.76
N ASP A 703 2.95 40.40 10.17
CA ASP A 703 1.54 40.08 10.43
C ASP A 703 0.84 39.35 9.27
N PHE A 704 1.45 39.30 8.07
CA PHE A 704 0.97 38.54 6.90
C PHE A 704 2.08 37.78 6.19
N VAL A 705 1.80 36.54 5.74
CA VAL A 705 2.72 35.74 4.92
C VAL A 705 1.97 35.03 3.79
N PHE A 706 2.38 35.27 2.54
CA PHE A 706 1.99 34.47 1.36
C PHE A 706 3.20 33.71 0.81
N CYS A 707 3.06 32.42 0.54
CA CYS A 707 4.09 31.56 -0.03
C CYS A 707 3.52 30.74 -1.20
N SER A 708 4.09 30.88 -2.40
CA SER A 708 3.67 30.14 -3.59
C SER A 708 4.87 29.61 -4.39
N GLY A 709 4.71 28.45 -5.03
CA GLY A 709 5.79 27.85 -5.82
C GLY A 709 5.43 26.53 -6.50
N ASN A 710 6.35 26.08 -7.36
CA ASN A 710 6.44 24.71 -7.85
C ASN A 710 7.72 24.09 -7.25
N PHE A 711 7.58 23.43 -6.11
CA PHE A 711 8.68 22.90 -5.30
C PHE A 711 8.67 21.37 -5.30
N LEU A 712 9.86 20.75 -5.25
CA LEU A 712 9.98 19.30 -5.12
C LEU A 712 9.62 18.85 -3.70
N GLU A 713 9.27 17.58 -3.50
CA GLU A 713 8.76 17.06 -2.21
C GLU A 713 9.68 17.34 -1.01
N LYS A 714 11.01 17.36 -1.21
CA LYS A 714 12.01 17.75 -0.18
C LYS A 714 12.01 19.26 0.11
N ASP A 715 11.74 20.10 -0.90
CA ASP A 715 11.71 21.57 -0.82
C ASP A 715 10.40 22.11 -0.22
N GLU A 716 9.35 21.29 -0.10
CA GLU A 716 8.06 21.68 0.48
C GLU A 716 8.08 21.98 1.99
N ASP A 717 9.24 21.86 2.65
CA ASP A 717 9.39 22.18 4.08
C ASP A 717 8.95 23.63 4.38
N ILE A 718 9.19 24.55 3.43
CA ILE A 718 8.78 25.95 3.49
C ILE A 718 7.27 26.16 3.67
N TYR A 719 6.42 25.27 3.13
CA TYR A 719 4.96 25.36 3.30
C TYR A 719 4.49 25.04 4.73
N THR A 720 5.34 24.40 5.54
CA THR A 720 5.06 24.04 6.94
C THR A 720 5.85 24.90 7.94
N PHE A 721 6.87 25.63 7.48
CA PHE A 721 7.80 26.41 8.30
C PHE A 721 7.07 27.39 9.25
N PHE A 722 6.12 28.17 8.74
CA PHE A 722 5.39 29.15 9.55
C PHE A 722 4.32 28.50 10.44
N GLU A 723 3.72 27.38 10.05
CA GLU A 723 2.72 26.68 10.87
C GLU A 723 3.28 26.27 12.24
N SER A 724 4.52 25.75 12.25
CA SER A 724 5.22 25.39 13.50
C SER A 724 5.33 26.56 14.48
N LYS A 725 5.52 27.78 13.96
CA LYS A 725 5.65 29.02 14.73
C LYS A 725 4.28 29.54 15.20
N ILE A 726 3.26 29.46 14.34
CA ILE A 726 1.86 29.83 14.67
C ILE A 726 1.30 28.94 15.80
N LEU A 727 1.68 27.66 15.85
CA LEU A 727 1.34 26.77 16.97
C LEU A 727 2.11 27.14 18.27
N SER A 728 3.36 27.58 18.17
CA SER A 728 4.18 27.91 19.34
C SER A 728 3.72 29.17 20.09
N SER A 729 3.15 30.16 19.40
CA SER A 729 2.75 31.43 20.04
C SER A 729 1.60 31.25 21.03
N LYS A 730 0.63 30.36 20.75
CA LYS A 730 -0.50 30.07 21.63
C LYS A 730 -0.07 29.63 23.04
N LEU A 731 0.89 28.71 23.11
CA LEU A 731 1.43 28.19 24.38
C LEU A 731 2.05 29.28 25.27
N SER A 732 2.54 30.37 24.69
CA SER A 732 3.13 31.49 25.45
C SER A 732 2.09 32.41 26.11
N HIS A 733 0.84 32.40 25.62
CA HIS A 733 -0.19 33.35 26.04
C HIS A 733 -0.98 32.89 27.29
N GLU A 734 -1.18 31.58 27.45
CA GLU A 734 -1.94 31.02 28.59
C GLU A 734 -1.18 31.16 29.92
N THR A 735 0.16 31.11 29.90
CA THR A 735 1.02 31.25 31.10
C THR A 735 1.13 32.66 31.68
N ARG A 736 0.59 33.71 31.02
CA ARG A 736 0.77 35.11 31.47
C ARG A 736 -0.27 35.63 32.46
N SER A 737 -1.26 34.82 32.86
CA SER A 737 -2.43 35.27 33.64
C SER A 737 -2.39 34.94 35.15
N LYS A 738 -1.22 34.68 35.75
CA LYS A 738 -1.07 34.56 37.22
C LYS A 738 0.38 34.74 37.72
N SER A 739 0.75 35.95 38.12
CA SER A 739 1.63 36.25 39.26
C SER A 739 1.81 37.76 39.44
N SER A 740 1.82 38.23 40.68
CA SER A 740 2.13 39.62 41.03
C SER A 740 2.99 39.67 42.29
N SER A 741 3.78 40.75 42.37
CA SER A 741 4.57 41.21 43.53
C SER A 741 5.91 40.50 43.85
N TYR A 742 6.86 41.35 44.27
CA TYR A 742 8.15 41.12 44.94
C TYR A 742 9.06 39.93 44.53
N ASN A 743 10.17 40.25 43.86
CA ASN A 743 11.33 40.74 44.63
C ASN A 743 12.37 41.51 43.78
N ASN A 744 13.25 42.27 44.45
CA ASN A 744 14.10 43.28 43.81
C ASN A 744 15.58 42.86 43.75
N SER A 745 16.15 42.60 42.56
CA SER A 745 17.61 42.50 42.36
C SER A 745 18.03 42.80 40.91
N ARG A 746 19.24 43.36 40.74
CA ARG A 746 19.74 43.86 39.45
C ARG A 746 20.24 42.72 38.54
N LYS A 747 19.60 42.48 37.39
CA LYS A 747 20.19 41.78 36.23
C LYS A 747 19.93 42.56 34.93
N LYS A 748 20.86 42.44 33.97
CA LYS A 748 20.89 43.24 32.72
C LYS A 748 19.66 42.94 31.83
N LYS A 749 19.07 43.97 31.21
CA LYS A 749 18.04 43.80 30.17
C LYS A 749 18.62 42.99 28.99
N LYS A 750 18.05 41.83 28.70
CA LYS A 750 18.17 41.16 27.39
C LYS A 750 16.82 41.35 26.69
N ILE A 751 16.78 42.14 25.63
CA ILE A 751 15.54 42.44 24.90
C ILE A 751 15.25 41.27 23.97
N SER A 752 14.08 40.65 24.10
CA SER A 752 13.54 39.67 23.14
C SER A 752 12.43 40.33 22.32
N MET A 753 12.71 40.65 21.06
CA MET A 753 11.68 41.04 20.09
C MET A 753 11.00 39.78 19.55
N ASN A 754 9.66 39.74 19.55
CA ASN A 754 8.91 38.77 18.76
C ASN A 754 8.92 39.24 17.30
N ILE A 755 9.45 38.41 16.41
CA ILE A 755 9.65 38.75 14.98
C ILE A 755 8.35 38.60 14.17
N LEU A 756 7.39 37.83 14.69
CA LEU A 756 6.13 37.45 14.04
C LEU A 756 4.95 37.72 14.98
N ASP A 757 3.88 38.29 14.44
CA ASP A 757 2.52 38.33 15.03
C ASP A 757 1.51 37.69 14.05
N LEU A 758 1.97 36.62 13.40
CA LEU A 758 1.27 35.95 12.32
C LEU A 758 0.13 35.06 12.84
N LYS A 759 -1.11 35.42 12.51
CA LYS A 759 -2.31 34.61 12.82
C LYS A 759 -2.51 33.50 11.79
N LYS A 760 -3.25 32.44 12.14
CA LYS A 760 -3.49 31.28 11.23
C LYS A 760 -4.25 31.70 9.97
N GLU A 761 -5.16 32.65 10.08
CA GLU A 761 -5.92 33.24 8.98
C GLU A 761 -5.08 34.15 8.07
N ASN A 762 -3.91 34.63 8.52
CA ASN A 762 -3.01 35.50 7.74
C ASN A 762 -1.84 34.74 7.09
N TYR A 763 -1.80 33.41 7.20
CA TYR A 763 -0.78 32.57 6.54
C TYR A 763 -1.37 31.75 5.38
N PHE A 764 -0.89 32.02 4.17
CA PHE A 764 -1.30 31.34 2.95
C PHE A 764 -0.10 30.64 2.31
N SER A 765 -0.14 29.31 2.24
CA SER A 765 0.82 28.48 1.49
C SER A 765 0.11 27.77 0.34
N ALA A 766 0.65 27.89 -0.87
CA ALA A 766 0.05 27.34 -2.08
C ALA A 766 1.07 26.61 -2.97
N ALA A 767 0.68 25.46 -3.52
CA ALA A 767 1.42 24.76 -4.57
C ALA A 767 0.72 24.91 -5.92
N ILE A 768 1.50 24.87 -7.00
CA ILE A 768 1.03 25.12 -8.37
C ILE A 768 0.89 23.79 -9.12
N GLY A 769 -0.33 23.48 -9.57
CA GLY A 769 -0.63 22.32 -10.41
C GLY A 769 -0.42 20.94 -9.75
N GLN A 770 -0.30 20.89 -8.42
CA GLN A 770 0.15 19.71 -7.69
C GLN A 770 -0.83 19.30 -6.58
N ALA A 771 -1.70 18.33 -6.88
CA ALA A 771 -2.76 17.85 -5.98
C ALA A 771 -2.25 17.08 -4.72
N ARG A 772 -0.97 16.70 -4.69
CA ARG A 772 -0.31 16.06 -3.54
C ARG A 772 0.84 16.97 -3.07
N THR A 773 0.58 17.73 -2.01
CA THR A 773 1.49 18.76 -1.50
C THR A 773 1.32 18.96 0.01
N LYS A 774 2.34 19.52 0.67
CA LYS A 774 2.26 20.03 2.05
C LYS A 774 1.69 21.46 2.14
N ALA A 775 1.37 22.11 1.02
CA ALA A 775 0.73 23.42 1.00
C ALA A 775 -0.72 23.35 1.52
N ARG A 776 -1.17 24.42 2.20
CA ARG A 776 -2.56 24.54 2.69
C ARG A 776 -3.60 24.72 1.58
N TYR A 777 -3.15 25.13 0.40
CA TYR A 777 -4.00 25.42 -0.76
C TYR A 777 -3.33 24.96 -2.07
N VAL A 778 -4.12 24.79 -3.13
CA VAL A 778 -3.63 24.59 -4.50
C VAL A 778 -4.02 25.80 -5.37
N ILE A 779 -3.19 26.08 -6.37
CA ILE A 779 -3.46 26.99 -7.50
C ILE A 779 -3.25 26.18 -8.78
N ASP A 780 -4.15 26.27 -9.74
CA ASP A 780 -4.15 25.36 -10.90
C ASP A 780 -2.98 25.61 -11.87
N SER A 781 -2.65 26.87 -12.17
CA SER A 781 -1.55 27.24 -13.07
C SER A 781 -0.63 28.32 -12.50
N SER A 782 0.53 28.51 -13.15
CA SER A 782 1.41 29.65 -12.84
C SER A 782 0.77 30.99 -13.20
N LEU A 783 -0.15 31.04 -14.18
CA LEU A 783 -0.80 32.28 -14.63
C LEU A 783 -1.69 32.88 -13.55
N ASP A 784 -2.39 32.04 -12.79
CA ASP A 784 -3.24 32.45 -11.68
C ASP A 784 -2.43 33.07 -10.52
N VAL A 785 -1.15 32.67 -10.37
CA VAL A 785 -0.21 33.31 -9.44
C VAL A 785 0.17 34.72 -9.92
N LEU A 786 0.32 34.92 -11.24
CA LEU A 786 0.60 36.24 -11.80
C LEU A 786 -0.60 37.17 -11.54
N ASP A 787 -1.79 36.76 -11.94
CA ASP A 787 -3.05 37.49 -11.73
C ASP A 787 -3.27 37.87 -10.26
N LEU A 788 -3.03 36.94 -9.33
CA LEU A 788 -3.06 37.24 -7.89
C LEU A 788 -2.02 38.29 -7.49
N LEU A 789 -0.77 38.21 -7.97
CA LEU A 789 0.27 39.22 -7.70
C LEU A 789 -0.10 40.59 -8.29
N HIS A 790 -0.71 40.64 -9.48
CA HIS A 790 -1.23 41.88 -10.08
C HIS A 790 -2.33 42.50 -9.20
N LYS A 791 -3.28 41.69 -8.72
CA LYS A 791 -4.33 42.13 -7.78
C LYS A 791 -3.75 42.65 -6.46
N LEU A 792 -2.76 41.98 -5.88
CA LEU A 792 -2.08 42.41 -4.65
C LEU A 792 -1.33 43.74 -4.81
N ALA A 793 -0.71 43.98 -5.97
CA ALA A 793 -0.01 45.24 -6.25
C ALA A 793 -0.96 46.46 -6.36
N VAL A 794 -2.19 46.25 -6.87
CA VAL A 794 -3.21 47.31 -7.01
C VAL A 794 -4.03 47.52 -5.72
N ALA A 795 -4.10 46.50 -4.85
CA ALA A 795 -4.92 46.53 -3.64
C ALA A 795 -4.46 47.54 -2.56
N ASP A 796 -3.23 48.05 -2.61
CA ASP A 796 -2.71 49.02 -1.63
C ASP A 796 -2.55 50.45 -2.20
N THR A 797 -2.52 50.61 -3.53
CA THR A 797 -2.44 51.95 -4.19
C THR A 797 -3.76 52.71 -4.20
N THR A 798 -4.88 52.05 -3.85
CA THR A 798 -6.24 52.63 -3.89
C THR A 798 -6.63 53.45 -2.63
N MET A 799 -5.65 53.80 -1.79
CA MET A 799 -5.86 54.59 -0.56
C MET A 799 -5.06 55.91 -0.49
N THR A 800 -4.25 56.23 -1.51
CA THR A 800 -3.49 57.49 -1.60
C THR A 800 -3.40 58.02 -3.04
N ASP A 801 -4.49 58.63 -3.52
CA ASP A 801 -4.49 60.04 -3.95
C ASP A 801 -5.88 60.49 -4.41
N SER A 802 -6.17 61.78 -4.28
CA SER A 802 -7.44 62.39 -4.67
C SER A 802 -7.22 63.55 -5.64
N PHE A 803 -7.84 63.46 -6.83
CA PHE A 803 -7.88 64.47 -7.90
C PHE A 803 -6.55 64.86 -8.57
N SER A 804 -6.35 64.32 -9.77
CA SER A 804 -6.27 65.16 -10.97
C SER A 804 -6.61 64.36 -12.22
N ASP A 805 -7.67 64.74 -12.95
CA ASP A 805 -7.93 64.23 -14.29
C ASP A 805 -6.97 64.84 -15.31
N SER A 806 -6.40 64.01 -16.18
CA SER A 806 -6.30 64.28 -17.62
C SER A 806 -5.72 63.09 -18.38
N GLU A 807 -6.30 62.78 -19.55
CA GLU A 807 -5.59 62.27 -20.75
C GLU A 807 -4.83 60.91 -20.64
N LEU A 808 -5.12 59.89 -21.45
CA LEU A 808 -5.52 59.92 -22.87
C LEU A 808 -6.14 58.58 -23.40
N TYR A 809 -6.83 58.73 -24.53
CA TYR A 809 -7.26 57.76 -25.54
C TYR A 809 -8.54 56.90 -25.38
N GLU A 810 -9.43 57.13 -26.36
CA GLU A 810 -10.72 56.50 -26.65
C GLU A 810 -10.62 55.13 -27.35
N PRO A 811 -11.72 54.34 -27.39
CA PRO A 811 -11.74 52.98 -27.94
C PRO A 811 -12.02 52.91 -29.46
N ARG A 812 -11.74 51.74 -30.04
CA ARG A 812 -12.49 51.15 -31.17
C ARG A 812 -12.80 49.69 -30.80
N ASN A 813 -14.04 49.22 -30.65
CA ASN A 813 -15.32 49.39 -31.36
C ASN A 813 -15.54 48.33 -32.46
N GLU A 814 -16.82 47.99 -32.67
CA GLU A 814 -17.39 47.00 -33.60
C GLU A 814 -17.08 45.52 -33.29
N ASN A 815 -18.05 44.70 -32.85
CA ASN A 815 -19.34 44.26 -33.44
C ASN A 815 -19.17 42.91 -34.21
N ALA A 816 -20.18 42.04 -34.36
CA ALA A 816 -21.62 42.28 -34.26
C ALA A 816 -22.44 41.00 -33.90
N HIS A 817 -23.74 41.21 -33.59
CA HIS A 817 -24.89 40.29 -33.67
C HIS A 817 -24.85 39.02 -32.76
N GLU A 818 -25.75 38.86 -31.77
CA GLU A 818 -27.22 38.64 -31.82
C GLU A 818 -27.60 37.16 -32.07
N ASP A 819 -28.69 36.60 -31.52
CA ASP A 819 -29.90 37.28 -31.03
C ASP A 819 -30.72 36.53 -29.93
N ASN A 820 -31.66 37.27 -29.33
CA ASN A 820 -32.97 36.90 -28.74
C ASN A 820 -33.12 36.11 -27.42
N MET A 821 -33.52 36.88 -26.39
CA MET A 821 -34.76 36.76 -25.58
C MET A 821 -35.12 35.48 -24.77
N GLY A 822 -35.51 35.70 -23.50
CA GLY A 822 -36.05 34.66 -22.61
C GLY A 822 -36.64 35.21 -21.28
N VAL A 823 -37.58 36.16 -21.36
CA VAL A 823 -38.20 36.87 -20.20
C VAL A 823 -38.92 35.92 -19.23
N MET A 824 -38.76 36.13 -17.90
CA MET A 824 -39.87 36.00 -16.93
C MET A 824 -39.64 36.78 -15.62
N ASN A 825 -40.74 37.09 -14.93
CA ASN A 825 -40.85 38.10 -13.86
C ASN A 825 -40.60 37.56 -12.42
N GLY A 826 -40.53 38.48 -11.44
CA GLY A 826 -40.49 38.18 -9.99
C GLY A 826 -41.86 37.79 -9.39
N PRO A 827 -42.17 38.08 -8.09
CA PRO A 827 -42.00 39.41 -7.47
C PRO A 827 -41.51 39.40 -5.99
N GLN A 828 -41.98 40.37 -5.17
CA GLN A 828 -41.39 40.85 -3.90
C GLN A 828 -42.08 40.35 -2.59
N ARG A 829 -41.48 40.77 -1.45
CA ARG A 829 -42.04 40.99 -0.08
C ARG A 829 -42.10 39.80 0.91
N GLY A 830 -41.79 40.09 2.19
CA GLY A 830 -41.82 39.13 3.32
C GLY A 830 -41.34 39.72 4.66
N ASP A 831 -42.11 40.66 5.22
CA ASP A 831 -41.79 41.52 6.38
C ASP A 831 -41.73 40.80 7.77
N ARG A 832 -40.95 41.34 8.73
CA ARG A 832 -41.19 41.43 10.22
C ARG A 832 -40.64 40.45 11.31
N VAL A 833 -39.84 41.04 12.21
CA VAL A 833 -40.03 41.24 13.69
C VAL A 833 -39.68 40.16 14.75
N TYR A 834 -38.72 40.54 15.62
CA TYR A 834 -38.52 40.33 17.08
C TYR A 834 -39.19 39.17 17.89
N TYR A 835 -38.39 38.61 18.82
CA TYR A 835 -38.77 38.46 20.25
C TYR A 835 -37.55 38.66 21.20
N ARG A 836 -37.77 38.71 22.53
CA ARG A 836 -36.79 39.08 23.60
C ARG A 836 -37.19 38.40 24.95
N VAL A 837 -36.32 38.43 25.99
CA VAL A 837 -36.53 37.97 27.41
C VAL A 837 -36.42 36.42 27.62
N ALA A 838 -35.70 35.77 28.58
CA ALA A 838 -34.96 36.06 29.85
C ALA A 838 -35.77 35.83 31.18
N VAL A 839 -35.26 35.50 32.38
CA VAL A 839 -33.90 35.28 32.97
C VAL A 839 -33.99 34.41 34.28
N PHE A 840 -32.89 34.19 35.02
CA PHE A 840 -32.74 33.49 36.34
C PHE A 840 -32.77 31.93 36.36
N GLY A 841 -32.25 31.21 37.38
CA GLY A 841 -31.72 31.62 38.71
C GLY A 841 -30.85 30.58 39.46
N THR A 842 -30.57 30.80 40.75
CA THR A 842 -29.51 30.15 41.59
C THR A 842 -30.03 29.40 42.83
N PHE A 843 -29.23 28.48 43.41
CA PHE A 843 -29.34 28.04 44.82
C PHE A 843 -27.98 27.56 45.43
N VAL A 844 -27.91 27.32 46.75
CA VAL A 844 -26.68 27.55 47.56
C VAL A 844 -26.43 26.58 48.77
N MET A 845 -25.24 25.92 48.77
CA MET A 845 -24.37 25.54 49.94
C MET A 845 -24.64 24.40 50.98
N TRP A 846 -23.52 24.07 51.67
CA TRP A 846 -23.26 23.50 53.03
C TRP A 846 -23.06 21.96 53.16
N LEU A 847 -21.91 21.41 53.62
CA LEU A 847 -21.21 21.41 54.94
C LEU A 847 -21.90 20.53 56.02
N ALA A 848 -21.23 19.84 56.96
CA ALA A 848 -19.81 19.70 57.38
C ALA A 848 -19.54 18.22 57.82
N HIS A 849 -18.58 17.71 58.63
CA HIS A 849 -17.37 18.13 59.41
C HIS A 849 -16.61 16.80 59.85
N SER A 850 -15.47 16.66 60.57
CA SER A 850 -14.39 17.49 61.12
C SER A 850 -13.16 16.62 61.59
N HIS A 851 -12.14 17.25 62.20
CA HIS A 851 -11.13 16.74 63.18
C HIS A 851 -9.87 15.96 62.70
N ALA A 852 -8.78 16.15 63.46
CA ALA A 852 -7.35 15.79 63.26
C ALA A 852 -6.63 15.89 64.65
N PRO A 853 -5.27 15.94 64.83
CA PRO A 853 -4.08 15.66 64.00
C PRO A 853 -3.26 14.50 64.68
N PRO A 854 -1.90 14.45 64.90
CA PRO A 854 -0.70 15.10 64.32
C PRO A 854 0.46 14.11 63.98
N THR A 855 1.69 14.64 63.79
CA THR A 855 3.02 13.97 63.59
C THR A 855 3.24 13.24 62.25
N GLY A 856 4.46 13.18 61.67
CA GLY A 856 5.67 13.96 61.94
C GLY A 856 6.99 13.17 61.92
N PHE A 857 7.63 13.01 60.76
CA PHE A 857 9.08 12.72 60.66
C PHE A 857 9.69 13.25 59.34
N SER A 858 11.01 13.42 59.31
CA SER A 858 11.75 14.18 58.31
C SER A 858 12.13 13.40 57.04
N VAL A 859 12.11 14.10 55.90
CA VAL A 859 12.70 13.64 54.63
C VAL A 859 14.23 13.52 54.76
N ILE A 860 14.79 12.41 54.29
CA ILE A 860 16.21 12.27 53.97
C ILE A 860 16.32 11.96 52.47
N TYR A 861 16.73 12.96 51.67
CA TYR A 861 17.10 12.76 50.27
C TYR A 861 18.58 12.36 50.18
N SER A 862 18.86 11.08 49.89
CA SER A 862 20.16 10.66 49.35
C SER A 862 20.14 10.81 47.82
N ASN A 863 20.37 12.03 47.33
CA ASN A 863 20.53 12.29 45.90
C ASN A 863 21.88 11.77 45.40
N HIS A 864 21.88 10.95 44.35
CA HIS A 864 23.04 10.75 43.47
C HIS A 864 22.73 11.29 42.07
N PHE A 865 22.71 12.63 41.97
CA PHE A 865 23.11 13.44 40.82
C PHE A 865 23.13 14.91 41.29
N THR A 866 24.17 15.65 40.93
CA THR A 866 24.39 17.04 41.36
C THR A 866 23.57 18.04 40.54
N LEU A 867 23.49 19.28 41.03
CA LEU A 867 22.83 20.38 40.32
C LEU A 867 23.62 20.83 39.08
N GLU A 868 24.94 20.69 39.09
CA GLU A 868 25.81 21.09 37.97
C GLU A 868 25.67 20.12 36.78
N GLU A 869 25.56 18.81 37.04
CA GLU A 869 25.29 17.80 36.00
C GLU A 869 23.96 18.07 35.28
N LYS A 870 22.89 18.42 36.03
CA LYS A 870 21.59 18.78 35.44
C LYS A 870 21.68 20.05 34.59
N ALA A 871 22.36 21.09 35.09
CA ALA A 871 22.58 22.33 34.34
C ALA A 871 23.41 22.10 33.06
N ALA A 872 24.40 21.20 33.09
CA ALA A 872 25.22 20.85 31.94
C ALA A 872 24.45 20.05 30.85
N MET A 873 23.44 19.27 31.24
CA MET A 873 22.52 18.61 30.29
C MET A 873 21.55 19.61 29.65
N GLU A 874 20.91 20.46 30.45
CA GLU A 874 19.97 21.48 29.94
C GLU A 874 20.66 22.49 29.01
N ALA A 875 21.91 22.87 29.32
CA ALA A 875 22.71 23.77 28.48
C ALA A 875 23.04 23.21 27.08
N LYS A 876 22.91 21.90 26.85
CA LYS A 876 23.13 21.24 25.55
C LYS A 876 21.85 21.05 24.72
N GLY A 877 20.67 21.38 25.26
CA GLY A 877 19.39 21.23 24.56
C GLY A 877 18.90 19.78 24.41
N GLU A 878 19.59 18.80 25.02
CA GLU A 878 19.11 17.41 25.07
C GLU A 878 17.99 17.29 26.10
N THR A 879 16.75 17.10 25.64
CA THR A 879 15.64 16.77 26.55
C THR A 879 15.75 15.32 27.02
N PRO A 880 15.84 15.04 28.34
CA PRO A 880 16.00 13.67 28.82
C PRO A 880 14.82 12.77 28.44
N TRP A 881 15.12 11.50 28.15
CA TRP A 881 14.12 10.45 28.13
C TRP A 881 13.49 10.35 29.51
N SER A 882 12.28 10.88 29.68
CA SER A 882 11.55 10.89 30.96
C SER A 882 11.46 9.47 31.52
N SER A 883 12.31 9.22 32.50
CA SER A 883 12.50 7.92 33.15
C SER A 883 11.32 7.61 34.05
N ILE A 884 10.79 6.39 33.99
CA ILE A 884 9.86 5.93 35.02
C ILE A 884 10.69 5.53 36.22
N LEU A 885 10.73 6.43 37.21
CA LEU A 885 11.21 6.16 38.56
C LEU A 885 10.21 5.22 39.23
N VAL A 886 10.58 3.95 39.33
CA VAL A 886 9.80 2.93 40.03
C VAL A 886 10.46 2.73 41.40
N PRO A 887 9.72 2.84 42.53
CA PRO A 887 10.27 2.52 43.85
C PRO A 887 10.79 1.08 43.91
N SER A 888 11.61 0.75 44.91
CA SER A 888 12.07 -0.63 45.05
C SER A 888 10.87 -1.58 45.23
N VAL A 889 10.99 -2.82 44.77
CA VAL A 889 9.89 -3.81 44.82
C VAL A 889 9.34 -3.98 46.25
N GLN A 890 10.17 -3.81 47.28
CA GLN A 890 9.77 -3.87 48.69
C GLN A 890 8.93 -2.64 49.14
N GLU A 891 9.18 -1.45 48.59
CA GLU A 891 8.35 -0.26 48.83
C GLU A 891 7.04 -0.32 48.05
N MET A 892 7.07 -0.84 46.81
CA MET A 892 5.88 -0.98 45.95
C MET A 892 4.81 -1.91 46.51
N VAL A 893 5.20 -2.88 47.35
CA VAL A 893 4.29 -3.77 48.08
C VAL A 893 3.62 -3.05 49.26
N LYS A 894 4.26 -2.02 49.83
CA LYS A 894 3.72 -1.26 50.96
C LYS A 894 2.80 -0.11 50.54
N ASP A 895 3.09 0.60 49.46
CA ASP A 895 2.46 1.90 49.22
C ASP A 895 1.79 2.14 47.84
N LYS A 896 0.68 2.87 47.85
CA LYS A 896 -0.21 3.09 46.68
C LYS A 896 0.29 4.20 45.72
N MET A 897 1.58 4.51 45.76
CA MET A 897 2.23 5.74 45.25
C MET A 897 2.41 5.89 43.72
N ILE A 898 1.62 5.22 42.88
CA ILE A 898 1.64 5.47 41.42
C ILE A 898 0.20 5.51 40.90
N THR A 899 -0.25 6.71 40.53
CA THR A 899 -1.62 7.01 40.07
C THR A 899 -1.70 7.38 38.59
N THR A 900 -0.57 7.70 37.94
CA THR A 900 -0.51 7.95 36.49
C THR A 900 0.70 7.24 35.88
N VAL A 901 0.49 6.58 34.74
CA VAL A 901 1.57 6.06 33.87
C VAL A 901 1.31 6.62 32.47
N PRO A 902 2.12 7.57 31.98
CA PRO A 902 1.84 8.24 30.71
C PRO A 902 1.91 7.26 29.52
N PRO A 903 1.06 7.40 28.48
CA PRO A 903 1.05 6.52 27.31
C PRO A 903 2.29 6.76 26.44
N ARG A 904 3.38 6.07 26.80
CA ARG A 904 4.70 6.18 26.19
C ARG A 904 5.14 4.80 25.71
N TYR A 905 5.34 4.71 24.40
CA TYR A 905 5.68 3.49 23.67
C TYR A 905 6.97 2.80 24.18
N ILE A 906 7.95 3.61 24.61
CA ILE A 906 9.20 3.14 25.21
C ILE A 906 9.60 4.06 26.38
N CYS A 907 10.26 3.52 27.40
CA CYS A 907 10.77 4.30 28.53
C CYS A 907 11.98 3.63 29.21
N SER A 908 12.80 4.44 29.88
CA SER A 908 13.88 3.95 30.76
C SER A 908 13.34 3.71 32.17
N LEU A 909 13.54 2.50 32.68
CA LEU A 909 13.15 2.04 34.00
C LEU A 909 14.39 2.06 34.91
N VAL A 910 14.35 2.90 35.93
CA VAL A 910 15.39 3.05 36.97
C VAL A 910 14.82 2.72 38.34
N ASN A 911 15.70 2.45 39.32
CA ASN A 911 15.38 2.07 40.70
C ASN A 911 14.56 0.77 40.88
N HIS A 912 14.54 -0.09 39.85
CA HIS A 912 13.83 -1.37 39.76
C HIS A 912 14.19 -2.46 40.80
N GLY A 913 14.99 -2.16 41.82
CA GLY A 913 15.25 -3.04 42.96
C GLY A 913 16.13 -4.27 42.71
N ILE A 914 16.75 -4.41 41.53
CA ILE A 914 17.76 -5.46 41.28
C ILE A 914 19.14 -4.88 41.62
N ASN A 915 19.95 -5.66 42.34
CA ASN A 915 21.28 -5.25 42.76
C ASN A 915 22.20 -4.98 41.54
N PRO A 916 22.83 -3.79 41.44
CA PRO A 916 23.76 -3.47 40.35
C PRO A 916 24.86 -4.51 40.14
N SER A 917 25.47 -5.04 41.21
CA SER A 917 26.51 -6.08 41.09
C SER A 917 26.00 -7.40 40.48
N PHE A 918 24.70 -7.69 40.59
CA PHE A 918 24.09 -8.82 39.89
C PHE A 918 23.82 -8.48 38.40
N LEU A 919 23.45 -7.24 38.09
CA LEU A 919 23.40 -6.78 36.69
C LEU A 919 24.79 -6.85 36.03
N ASP A 920 25.85 -6.48 36.74
CA ASP A 920 27.22 -6.54 36.23
C ASP A 920 27.70 -7.99 36.04
N LYS A 921 27.30 -8.93 36.93
CA LYS A 921 27.54 -10.37 36.75
C LYS A 921 26.88 -10.91 35.47
N ILE A 922 25.59 -10.63 35.23
CA ILE A 922 24.91 -11.11 34.01
C ILE A 922 25.45 -10.43 32.74
N LYS A 923 25.88 -9.16 32.79
CA LYS A 923 26.58 -8.51 31.67
C LYS A 923 27.85 -9.28 31.30
N SER A 924 28.69 -9.62 32.28
CA SER A 924 29.91 -10.40 32.05
C SER A 924 29.59 -11.78 31.48
N GLU A 925 28.71 -12.55 32.12
CA GLU A 925 28.45 -13.93 31.70
C GLU A 925 27.80 -14.05 30.30
N ILE A 926 27.10 -13.01 29.84
CA ILE A 926 26.61 -12.91 28.46
C ILE A 926 27.73 -12.54 27.48
N GLN A 927 28.64 -11.64 27.86
CA GLN A 927 29.83 -11.33 27.07
C GLN A 927 30.71 -12.58 26.91
N ASP A 928 30.96 -13.29 28.02
CA ASP A 928 31.72 -14.54 28.07
C ASP A 928 31.06 -15.64 27.20
N PHE A 929 29.73 -15.68 27.12
CA PHE A 929 28.98 -16.58 26.24
C PHE A 929 29.22 -16.31 24.75
N PHE A 930 29.16 -15.04 24.31
CA PHE A 930 29.44 -14.72 22.89
C PHE A 930 30.92 -14.88 22.55
N ASN A 931 31.82 -14.70 23.52
CA ASN A 931 33.25 -14.99 23.42
C ASN A 931 33.59 -16.49 23.31
N LEU A 932 32.64 -17.42 23.54
CA LEU A 932 32.88 -18.85 23.40
C LEU A 932 33.29 -19.24 21.96
N PRO A 933 34.18 -20.23 21.79
CA PRO A 933 34.50 -20.80 20.49
C PRO A 933 33.25 -21.26 19.72
N MET A 934 33.26 -21.12 18.40
CA MET A 934 32.09 -21.46 17.58
C MET A 934 31.64 -22.92 17.73
N GLU A 935 32.57 -23.85 18.00
CA GLU A 935 32.24 -25.27 18.27
C GLU A 935 31.48 -25.49 19.59
N GLU A 936 31.59 -24.59 20.57
CA GLU A 936 30.74 -24.60 21.76
C GLU A 936 29.37 -24.00 21.46
N LYS A 937 29.32 -22.84 20.76
CA LYS A 937 28.06 -22.18 20.37
C LYS A 937 27.20 -23.05 19.44
N LYS A 938 27.82 -23.83 18.54
CA LYS A 938 27.18 -24.86 17.70
C LYS A 938 26.44 -25.95 18.48
N LYS A 939 26.80 -26.26 19.73
CA LYS A 939 26.09 -27.26 20.56
C LYS A 939 24.67 -26.83 20.96
N LEU A 940 24.38 -25.54 20.75
CA LEU A 940 23.13 -24.84 21.03
C LEU A 940 22.43 -24.32 19.76
N TRP A 941 22.91 -24.69 18.57
CA TRP A 941 22.44 -24.16 17.28
C TRP A 941 20.94 -24.40 17.06
N GLN A 942 20.26 -23.45 16.41
CA GLN A 942 18.84 -23.57 16.04
C GLN A 942 18.58 -24.75 15.10
N GLN A 943 17.42 -25.39 15.25
CA GLN A 943 16.96 -26.42 14.31
C GLN A 943 16.10 -25.79 13.21
N PRO A 944 16.06 -26.34 11.98
CA PRO A 944 15.17 -25.86 10.93
C PRO A 944 13.72 -25.75 11.41
N ALA A 945 13.06 -24.62 11.11
CA ALA A 945 11.74 -24.25 11.60
C ALA A 945 11.58 -24.13 13.15
N VAL A 946 12.67 -23.99 13.91
CA VAL A 946 12.65 -23.78 15.36
C VAL A 946 13.40 -22.49 15.75
N MET A 947 12.68 -21.52 16.32
CA MET A 947 13.25 -20.22 16.72
C MET A 947 14.22 -20.29 17.91
N GLU A 948 14.12 -21.31 18.77
CA GLU A 948 15.00 -21.48 19.94
C GLU A 948 16.36 -22.10 19.57
N GLY A 949 17.43 -21.50 20.11
CA GLY A 949 18.82 -21.86 19.84
C GLY A 949 19.70 -20.65 19.51
N PHE A 950 20.93 -20.92 19.10
CA PHE A 950 21.90 -19.96 18.58
C PHE A 950 21.80 -19.90 17.05
N GLY A 951 21.73 -18.70 16.48
CA GLY A 951 21.65 -18.49 15.02
C GLY A 951 20.93 -17.20 14.62
N GLN A 952 20.05 -17.30 13.64
CA GLN A 952 19.35 -16.20 12.98
C GLN A 952 17.84 -16.31 13.18
N ALA A 953 17.18 -15.20 13.48
CA ALA A 953 15.74 -15.18 13.74
C ALA A 953 14.94 -14.89 12.46
N PHE A 954 13.75 -15.49 12.32
CA PHE A 954 12.81 -15.24 11.22
C PHE A 954 13.37 -15.54 9.81
N VAL A 955 14.20 -16.59 9.66
CA VAL A 955 14.64 -17.07 8.35
C VAL A 955 13.53 -17.90 7.69
N VAL A 956 13.00 -17.44 6.56
CA VAL A 956 11.90 -18.06 5.81
C VAL A 956 12.29 -18.50 4.38
N SER A 957 13.43 -18.07 3.86
CA SER A 957 14.00 -18.53 2.58
C SER A 957 15.53 -18.49 2.58
N GLU A 958 16.17 -19.22 1.67
CA GLU A 958 17.64 -19.25 1.54
C GLU A 958 18.20 -17.97 0.88
N ASP A 959 17.41 -17.30 0.04
CA ASP A 959 17.74 -16.00 -0.58
C ASP A 959 17.53 -14.79 0.35
N GLN A 960 17.04 -14.99 1.58
CA GLN A 960 16.72 -13.91 2.51
C GLN A 960 17.98 -13.17 2.95
N LYS A 961 17.95 -11.84 2.89
CA LYS A 961 18.99 -11.00 3.50
C LYS A 961 18.88 -11.09 5.02
N LEU A 962 19.89 -11.68 5.64
CA LEU A 962 19.99 -11.87 7.09
C LEU A 962 20.43 -10.57 7.79
N ASP A 963 20.02 -10.42 9.04
CA ASP A 963 20.41 -9.31 9.90
C ASP A 963 21.86 -9.48 10.41
N TRP A 964 22.59 -8.37 10.58
CA TRP A 964 23.99 -8.36 11.05
C TRP A 964 24.06 -8.51 12.59
N ALA A 965 23.66 -9.69 13.08
CA ALA A 965 23.67 -10.07 14.47
C ALA A 965 23.82 -11.59 14.67
N ASP A 966 24.53 -12.02 15.71
CA ASP A 966 24.33 -13.36 16.30
C ASP A 966 23.25 -13.26 17.37
N LEU A 967 22.28 -14.19 17.34
CA LEU A 967 21.18 -14.24 18.31
C LEU A 967 21.18 -15.57 19.07
N PHE A 968 20.86 -15.51 20.36
CA PHE A 968 20.54 -16.70 21.16
C PHE A 968 19.15 -16.54 21.79
N PHE A 969 18.20 -17.37 21.38
CA PHE A 969 16.80 -17.30 21.79
C PHE A 969 16.38 -18.55 22.58
N LEU A 970 15.63 -18.36 23.67
CA LEU A 970 15.11 -19.45 24.50
C LEU A 970 13.82 -19.06 25.22
N ILE A 971 12.93 -20.03 25.44
CA ILE A 971 11.85 -19.90 26.41
C ILE A 971 12.44 -20.05 27.82
N MET A 972 12.07 -19.15 28.73
CA MET A 972 12.46 -19.18 30.14
C MET A 972 11.32 -19.60 31.06
N GLN A 973 10.07 -19.18 30.77
CA GLN A 973 8.89 -19.55 31.56
C GLN A 973 7.69 -19.82 30.66
N PRO A 974 6.76 -20.71 31.04
CA PRO A 974 6.87 -21.67 32.15
C PRO A 974 7.94 -22.75 31.87
N VAL A 975 8.59 -23.26 32.93
CA VAL A 975 9.76 -24.17 32.86
C VAL A 975 9.50 -25.43 32.00
N GLN A 976 8.26 -25.91 31.98
CA GLN A 976 7.83 -27.11 31.25
C GLN A 976 7.94 -26.98 29.72
N LEU A 977 8.07 -25.76 29.19
CA LEU A 977 8.26 -25.51 27.74
C LEU A 977 9.74 -25.44 27.33
N ARG A 978 10.69 -25.40 28.27
CA ARG A 978 12.13 -25.28 27.97
C ARG A 978 12.63 -26.50 27.19
N LYS A 979 13.33 -26.28 26.07
CA LYS A 979 13.93 -27.37 25.30
C LYS A 979 15.07 -28.04 26.09
N PRO A 980 15.06 -29.39 26.25
CA PRO A 980 16.05 -30.09 27.08
C PRO A 980 17.47 -30.08 26.49
N HIS A 981 17.62 -29.73 25.21
CA HIS A 981 18.93 -29.64 24.54
C HIS A 981 19.56 -28.24 24.58
N LEU A 982 18.86 -27.21 25.11
CA LEU A 982 19.35 -25.82 25.19
C LEU A 982 19.71 -25.43 26.61
N PHE A 983 18.73 -25.10 27.45
CA PHE A 983 18.97 -24.54 28.79
C PHE A 983 19.89 -25.42 29.68
N PRO A 984 19.77 -26.76 29.71
CA PRO A 984 20.66 -27.60 30.51
C PRO A 984 22.12 -27.65 30.01
N LYS A 985 22.39 -27.27 28.75
CA LYS A 985 23.73 -27.23 28.14
C LYS A 985 24.44 -25.87 28.28
N LEU A 986 23.79 -24.86 28.84
CA LEU A 986 24.43 -23.56 29.07
C LEU A 986 25.56 -23.68 30.11
N PRO A 987 26.63 -22.86 30.02
CA PRO A 987 27.67 -22.79 31.04
C PRO A 987 27.06 -22.59 32.43
N LEU A 988 27.49 -23.38 33.42
CA LEU A 988 26.87 -23.42 34.76
C LEU A 988 26.67 -22.04 35.42
N PRO A 989 27.66 -21.12 35.43
CA PRO A 989 27.47 -19.80 36.05
C PRO A 989 26.36 -18.99 35.39
N LEU A 990 26.36 -18.94 34.05
CA LEU A 990 25.36 -18.24 33.24
C LEU A 990 23.97 -18.85 33.41
N ARG A 991 23.84 -20.19 33.37
CA ARG A 991 22.55 -20.88 33.48
C ARG A 991 21.82 -20.50 34.76
N ASP A 992 22.53 -20.49 35.89
CA ASP A 992 21.94 -20.25 37.21
C ASP A 992 21.66 -18.75 37.43
N THR A 993 22.52 -17.87 36.88
CA THR A 993 22.25 -16.42 36.77
C THR A 993 20.99 -16.12 35.97
N LEU A 994 20.80 -16.76 34.81
CA LEU A 994 19.65 -16.50 33.93
C LEU A 994 18.33 -16.92 34.58
N ASP A 995 18.30 -17.98 35.38
CA ASP A 995 17.09 -18.42 36.09
C ASP A 995 16.67 -17.42 37.17
N MET A 996 17.65 -16.91 37.93
CA MET A 996 17.42 -15.85 38.92
C MET A 996 17.02 -14.52 38.27
N TYR A 997 17.67 -14.13 37.16
CA TYR A 997 17.33 -12.93 36.39
C TYR A 997 15.93 -13.03 35.75
N SER A 998 15.59 -14.18 35.14
CA SER A 998 14.25 -14.49 34.63
C SER A 998 13.17 -14.26 35.68
N THR A 999 13.39 -14.76 36.90
CA THR A 999 12.46 -14.62 38.02
C THR A 999 12.29 -13.16 38.47
N GLN A 1000 13.40 -12.42 38.65
CA GLN A 1000 13.36 -11.01 39.03
C GLN A 1000 12.68 -10.14 37.95
N VAL A 1001 12.98 -10.37 36.67
CA VAL A 1001 12.38 -9.64 35.55
C VAL A 1001 10.91 -10.02 35.34
N LYS A 1002 10.50 -11.29 35.56
CA LYS A 1002 9.07 -11.69 35.56
C LYS A 1002 8.28 -10.97 36.66
N SER A 1003 8.87 -10.77 37.83
CA SER A 1003 8.28 -9.98 38.92
C SER A 1003 8.08 -8.50 38.52
N ILE A 1004 9.12 -7.86 37.95
CA ILE A 1004 9.02 -6.49 37.44
C ILE A 1004 7.93 -6.37 36.35
N ALA A 1005 7.85 -7.33 35.43
CA ALA A 1005 6.84 -7.32 34.37
C ALA A 1005 5.40 -7.38 34.90
N LYS A 1006 5.09 -8.33 35.82
CA LYS A 1006 3.76 -8.38 36.47
C LYS A 1006 3.43 -7.06 37.18
N ILE A 1007 4.39 -6.47 37.89
CA ILE A 1007 4.21 -5.20 38.60
C ILE A 1007 3.90 -4.04 37.63
N LEU A 1008 4.63 -3.94 36.52
CA LEU A 1008 4.41 -2.90 35.50
C LEU A 1008 3.04 -3.06 34.82
N LEU A 1009 2.70 -4.26 34.37
CA LEU A 1009 1.40 -4.56 33.75
C LEU A 1009 0.25 -4.21 34.69
N ALA A 1010 0.31 -4.64 35.95
CA ALA A 1010 -0.68 -4.30 36.97
C ALA A 1010 -0.73 -2.81 37.34
N LYS A 1011 0.29 -2.00 37.04
CA LYS A 1011 0.27 -0.53 37.22
C LYS A 1011 -0.29 0.19 35.98
N MET A 1012 0.15 -0.20 34.79
CA MET A 1012 -0.36 0.32 33.51
C MET A 1012 -1.87 0.07 33.36
N ALA A 1013 -2.34 -1.12 33.71
CA ALA A 1013 -3.75 -1.47 33.68
C ALA A 1013 -4.60 -0.65 34.67
N ARG A 1014 -4.11 -0.43 35.90
CA ARG A 1014 -4.77 0.44 36.89
C ARG A 1014 -4.86 1.89 36.41
N ALA A 1015 -3.84 2.40 35.71
CA ALA A 1015 -3.88 3.73 35.10
C ALA A 1015 -4.91 3.86 33.96
N LEU A 1016 -5.33 2.75 33.35
CA LEU A 1016 -6.45 2.69 32.39
C LEU A 1016 -7.79 2.27 33.02
N HIS A 1017 -7.82 2.04 34.33
CA HIS A 1017 -8.97 1.50 35.08
C HIS A 1017 -9.48 0.14 34.57
N ILE A 1018 -8.61 -0.69 33.99
CA ILE A 1018 -8.90 -2.11 33.75
C ILE A 1018 -9.02 -2.80 35.12
N LYS A 1019 -9.99 -3.72 35.25
CA LYS A 1019 -10.14 -4.56 36.44
C LYS A 1019 -8.88 -5.40 36.72
N PRO A 1020 -8.39 -5.47 37.96
CA PRO A 1020 -7.25 -6.34 38.31
C PRO A 1020 -7.45 -7.80 37.89
N GLU A 1021 -8.68 -8.29 37.95
CA GLU A 1021 -9.07 -9.66 37.63
C GLU A 1021 -8.87 -9.97 36.15
N GLU A 1022 -9.18 -9.04 35.24
CA GLU A 1022 -8.94 -9.19 33.79
C GLU A 1022 -7.44 -9.27 33.47
N ILE A 1023 -6.57 -8.64 34.28
CA ILE A 1023 -5.12 -8.65 34.07
C ILE A 1023 -4.47 -9.93 34.58
N GLU A 1024 -4.94 -10.49 35.70
CA GLU A 1024 -4.48 -11.80 36.18
C GLU A 1024 -5.08 -12.95 35.33
N GLU A 1025 -6.26 -12.77 34.73
CA GLU A 1025 -6.81 -13.66 33.69
C GLU A 1025 -5.87 -13.73 32.47
N ILE A 1026 -5.32 -12.60 32.03
CA ILE A 1026 -4.50 -12.47 30.80
C ILE A 1026 -3.00 -12.75 31.03
N PHE A 1027 -2.41 -12.19 32.09
CA PHE A 1027 -0.97 -12.24 32.43
C PHE A 1027 -0.72 -12.95 33.78
N GLY A 1028 -1.42 -14.05 34.02
CA GLY A 1028 -1.32 -14.87 35.23
C GLY A 1028 0.02 -15.61 35.41
N ASP A 1029 0.05 -16.65 36.23
CA ASP A 1029 1.29 -17.40 36.48
C ASP A 1029 1.79 -18.17 35.25
N ASP A 1030 0.87 -18.56 34.36
CA ASP A 1030 1.16 -19.15 33.05
C ASP A 1030 1.70 -18.15 32.01
N MET A 1031 1.84 -16.86 32.35
CA MET A 1031 2.49 -15.84 31.53
C MET A 1031 3.84 -16.34 31.01
N MET A 1032 3.94 -16.47 29.69
CA MET A 1032 5.10 -16.95 28.98
C MET A 1032 6.20 -15.89 29.01
N GLN A 1033 7.42 -16.30 29.32
CA GLN A 1033 8.60 -15.46 29.23
C GLN A 1033 9.60 -16.11 28.29
N SER A 1034 10.00 -15.42 27.24
CA SER A 1034 11.14 -15.79 26.39
C SER A 1034 12.22 -14.72 26.44
N MET A 1035 13.41 -15.10 26.00
CA MET A 1035 14.63 -14.31 26.19
C MET A 1035 15.45 -14.37 24.91
N ARG A 1036 15.92 -13.22 24.42
CA ARG A 1036 16.83 -13.12 23.28
C ARG A 1036 18.07 -12.36 23.71
N MET A 1037 19.21 -13.02 23.74
CA MET A 1037 20.51 -12.36 23.77
C MET A 1037 20.86 -11.98 22.34
N ASN A 1038 21.41 -10.78 22.16
CA ASN A 1038 21.69 -10.20 20.85
C ASN A 1038 23.12 -9.66 20.88
N TYR A 1039 23.95 -10.13 19.96
CA TYR A 1039 25.32 -9.66 19.73
C TYR A 1039 25.40 -9.10 18.31
N TYR A 1040 25.71 -7.81 18.20
CA TYR A 1040 25.86 -7.10 16.93
C TYR A 1040 27.35 -6.85 16.73
N PRO A 1041 28.08 -7.63 15.91
CA PRO A 1041 29.51 -7.46 15.72
C PRO A 1041 29.84 -6.11 15.04
N PRO A 1042 31.08 -5.60 15.19
CA PRO A 1042 31.53 -4.43 14.44
C PRO A 1042 31.34 -4.65 12.94
N CYS A 1043 30.89 -3.63 12.22
CA CYS A 1043 30.70 -3.70 10.78
C CYS A 1043 31.52 -2.60 10.08
N PRO A 1044 32.48 -2.95 9.19
CA PRO A 1044 33.24 -1.95 8.42
C PRO A 1044 32.39 -1.02 7.53
N GLN A 1045 31.15 -1.42 7.21
CA GLN A 1045 30.22 -0.65 6.37
C GLN A 1045 28.84 -0.59 7.03
N PRO A 1046 28.71 0.08 8.19
CA PRO A 1046 27.53 -0.01 9.06
C PRO A 1046 26.26 0.63 8.46
N ASN A 1047 26.43 1.39 7.36
CA ASN A 1047 25.34 1.99 6.60
C ASN A 1047 24.75 1.07 5.51
N GLN A 1048 25.41 -0.04 5.18
CA GLN A 1048 24.97 -0.97 4.13
C GLN A 1048 24.17 -2.18 4.67
N VAL A 1049 24.23 -2.41 5.98
CA VAL A 1049 23.57 -3.53 6.66
C VAL A 1049 22.66 -3.00 7.78
N THR A 1050 21.68 -3.81 8.20
CA THR A 1050 20.90 -3.53 9.42
C THR A 1050 21.29 -4.57 10.47
N GLY A 1051 21.39 -4.15 11.74
CA GLY A 1051 21.70 -5.06 12.83
C GLY A 1051 20.50 -5.90 13.26
N LEU A 1052 19.32 -5.28 13.32
CA LEU A 1052 18.02 -5.96 13.48
C LEU A 1052 16.95 -5.18 12.72
N THR A 1053 16.26 -5.84 11.80
CA THR A 1053 15.31 -5.27 10.83
C THR A 1053 14.13 -4.54 11.50
N PRO A 1054 13.59 -3.45 10.90
CA PRO A 1054 12.46 -2.70 11.46
C PRO A 1054 11.19 -3.51 11.76
N HIS A 1055 10.81 -3.61 13.03
CA HIS A 1055 9.67 -4.38 13.52
C HIS A 1055 9.04 -3.79 14.80
N SER A 1056 7.86 -4.25 15.17
CA SER A 1056 7.31 -4.13 16.52
C SER A 1056 7.44 -5.45 17.30
N ASP A 1057 7.41 -5.38 18.63
CA ASP A 1057 7.52 -6.58 19.49
C ASP A 1057 6.18 -7.33 19.57
N ALA A 1058 6.17 -8.62 19.22
CA ALA A 1058 5.03 -9.52 19.35
C ALA A 1058 4.65 -9.90 20.81
N ALA A 1059 5.20 -9.20 21.80
CA ALA A 1059 4.99 -9.43 23.22
C ALA A 1059 3.88 -8.53 23.79
N GLY A 1060 3.53 -8.73 25.06
CA GLY A 1060 2.84 -7.69 25.84
C GLY A 1060 3.84 -6.62 26.30
N LEU A 1061 4.92 -7.05 26.95
CA LEU A 1061 5.93 -6.15 27.48
C LEU A 1061 7.35 -6.71 27.28
N THR A 1062 8.22 -5.94 26.62
CA THR A 1062 9.64 -6.29 26.50
C THR A 1062 10.45 -5.48 27.51
N ILE A 1063 11.30 -6.17 28.27
CA ILE A 1063 12.26 -5.56 29.20
C ILE A 1063 13.66 -5.90 28.69
N LEU A 1064 14.38 -4.88 28.20
CA LEU A 1064 15.70 -5.01 27.62
C LEU A 1064 16.75 -4.42 28.57
N LEU A 1065 17.82 -5.18 28.81
CA LEU A 1065 19.06 -4.68 29.42
C LEU A 1065 20.10 -4.48 28.32
N GLN A 1066 20.64 -3.27 28.24
CA GLN A 1066 21.82 -2.99 27.43
C GLN A 1066 23.04 -3.55 28.17
N VAL A 1067 23.85 -4.39 27.52
CA VAL A 1067 24.97 -5.09 28.17
C VAL A 1067 26.24 -4.24 28.16
N ASN A 1068 26.50 -3.52 27.07
CA ASN A 1068 27.66 -2.63 26.91
C ASN A 1068 27.24 -1.22 26.41
N GLU A 1069 28.07 -0.20 26.61
CA GLU A 1069 27.71 1.22 26.38
C GLU A 1069 27.76 1.66 24.90
N VAL A 1070 27.34 0.79 23.97
CA VAL A 1070 27.31 1.06 22.53
C VAL A 1070 25.89 1.40 22.09
N ASP A 1071 25.68 2.64 21.65
CA ASP A 1071 24.45 3.11 21.01
C ASP A 1071 24.12 2.27 19.76
N GLY A 1072 22.84 1.99 19.54
CA GLY A 1072 22.40 1.22 18.37
C GLY A 1072 20.90 0.90 18.31
N LEU A 1073 20.19 0.92 19.43
CA LEU A 1073 18.73 0.83 19.43
C LEU A 1073 18.11 2.13 18.89
N GLN A 1074 17.27 2.04 17.86
CA GLN A 1074 16.53 3.16 17.29
C GLN A 1074 15.03 2.88 17.26
N ILE A 1075 14.22 3.89 17.62
CA ILE A 1075 12.76 3.87 17.47
C ILE A 1075 12.30 4.82 16.36
N LYS A 1076 11.17 4.51 15.72
CA LYS A 1076 10.58 5.32 14.64
C LYS A 1076 9.53 6.28 15.18
N LYS A 1077 9.93 7.53 15.45
CA LYS A 1077 9.05 8.58 16.00
C LYS A 1077 8.73 9.60 14.91
N ASN A 1078 7.44 9.80 14.63
CA ASN A 1078 6.94 10.75 13.62
C ASN A 1078 7.64 10.55 12.25
N GLY A 1079 7.78 9.30 11.81
CA GLY A 1079 8.45 8.91 10.56
C GLY A 1079 9.99 8.92 10.60
N LYS A 1080 10.62 9.47 11.64
CA LYS A 1080 12.09 9.57 11.77
C LYS A 1080 12.65 8.55 12.76
N TRP A 1081 13.82 8.00 12.45
CA TRP A 1081 14.57 7.14 13.36
C TRP A 1081 15.28 7.97 14.43
N VAL A 1082 15.14 7.57 15.70
CA VAL A 1082 15.71 8.26 16.86
C VAL A 1082 16.41 7.25 17.77
N PHE A 1083 17.68 7.49 18.10
CA PHE A 1083 18.45 6.64 19.02
C PHE A 1083 17.88 6.68 20.44
N VAL A 1084 17.77 5.50 21.06
CA VAL A 1084 17.43 5.33 22.47
C VAL A 1084 18.73 5.23 23.26
N LYS A 1085 19.18 6.34 23.84
CA LYS A 1085 20.40 6.36 24.66
C LYS A 1085 20.24 5.40 25.85
N PRO A 1086 21.17 4.46 26.09
CA PRO A 1086 21.13 3.63 27.29
C PRO A 1086 21.44 4.48 28.53
N LEU A 1087 20.87 4.09 29.67
CA LEU A 1087 21.22 4.64 30.98
C LEU A 1087 21.89 3.54 31.80
N LEU A 1088 22.97 3.87 32.51
CA LEU A 1088 23.69 2.93 33.35
C LEU A 1088 22.76 2.33 34.41
N ASN A 1089 22.73 1.00 34.48
CA ASN A 1089 21.89 0.23 35.41
C ASN A 1089 20.39 0.60 35.36
N ALA A 1090 19.89 0.81 34.13
CA ALA A 1090 18.48 0.91 33.82
C ALA A 1090 18.05 -0.18 32.83
N PHE A 1091 16.78 -0.58 32.87
CA PHE A 1091 16.15 -1.33 31.79
C PHE A 1091 15.50 -0.38 30.78
N ILE A 1092 15.45 -0.80 29.53
CA ILE A 1092 14.61 -0.18 28.49
C ILE A 1092 13.33 -1.03 28.40
N VAL A 1093 12.19 -0.42 28.73
CA VAL A 1093 10.87 -1.07 28.70
C VAL A 1093 10.14 -0.62 27.45
N ASN A 1094 9.77 -1.57 26.60
CA ASN A 1094 9.07 -1.35 25.33
C ASN A 1094 7.66 -1.97 25.39
N VAL A 1095 6.67 -1.22 24.90
CA VAL A 1095 5.29 -1.71 24.72
C VAL A 1095 5.25 -2.59 23.48
N GLY A 1096 4.76 -3.82 23.64
CA GLY A 1096 4.55 -4.74 22.52
C GLY A 1096 3.12 -4.73 21.99
N ASP A 1097 2.93 -5.36 20.83
CA ASP A 1097 1.71 -5.38 20.03
C ASP A 1097 0.52 -6.00 20.78
N VAL A 1098 0.77 -7.02 21.61
CA VAL A 1098 -0.25 -7.67 22.43
C VAL A 1098 -0.81 -6.71 23.47
N LEU A 1099 0.02 -5.79 24.00
CA LEU A 1099 -0.45 -4.75 24.93
C LEU A 1099 -1.12 -3.58 24.21
N GLU A 1100 -0.79 -3.28 22.94
CA GLU A 1100 -1.60 -2.36 22.11
C GLU A 1100 -3.01 -2.93 21.88
N ILE A 1101 -3.12 -4.23 21.58
CA ILE A 1101 -4.40 -4.95 21.44
C ILE A 1101 -5.20 -4.91 22.75
N ILE A 1102 -4.65 -5.41 23.86
CA ILE A 1102 -5.33 -5.48 25.17
C ILE A 1102 -5.79 -4.09 25.65
N THR A 1103 -5.01 -3.05 25.38
CA THR A 1103 -5.32 -1.69 25.82
C THR A 1103 -6.15 -0.89 24.81
N ASN A 1104 -6.73 -1.57 23.79
CA ASN A 1104 -7.58 -1.00 22.75
C ASN A 1104 -6.94 0.20 22.01
N GLY A 1105 -5.62 0.15 21.81
CA GLY A 1105 -4.82 1.17 21.13
C GLY A 1105 -4.34 2.32 22.02
N THR A 1106 -4.46 2.19 23.35
CA THR A 1106 -4.12 3.26 24.31
C THR A 1106 -2.63 3.29 24.67
N TYR A 1107 -2.04 2.14 25.04
CA TYR A 1107 -0.59 1.97 25.07
C TYR A 1107 -0.17 1.37 23.72
N ARG A 1108 0.30 2.21 22.81
CA ARG A 1108 0.74 1.77 21.48
C ARG A 1108 2.16 1.22 21.51
N SER A 1109 2.43 0.18 20.71
CA SER A 1109 3.78 -0.30 20.46
C SER A 1109 4.51 0.59 19.45
N ILE A 1110 5.85 0.53 19.40
CA ILE A 1110 6.66 1.31 18.45
C ILE A 1110 7.40 0.39 17.47
N GLU A 1111 7.51 0.85 16.22
CA GLU A 1111 8.44 0.26 15.26
C GLU A 1111 9.87 0.65 15.67
N HIS A 1112 10.74 -0.35 15.82
CA HIS A 1112 12.11 -0.20 16.30
C HIS A 1112 13.07 -1.07 15.47
N ARG A 1113 14.35 -0.73 15.51
CA ARG A 1113 15.44 -1.45 14.82
C ARG A 1113 16.74 -1.37 15.62
N ALA A 1114 17.69 -2.26 15.33
CA ALA A 1114 19.07 -2.10 15.77
C ALA A 1114 19.97 -1.72 14.58
N VAL A 1115 20.85 -0.74 14.77
CA VAL A 1115 21.97 -0.46 13.89
C VAL A 1115 23.27 -0.97 14.50
N VAL A 1116 24.22 -1.32 13.64
CA VAL A 1116 25.57 -1.75 13.99
C VAL A 1116 26.52 -0.57 14.13
N ASN A 1117 27.63 -0.75 14.83
CA ASN A 1117 28.68 0.26 14.99
C ASN A 1117 29.93 -0.14 14.18
N LEU A 1118 30.76 0.84 13.82
CA LEU A 1118 31.95 0.64 12.99
C LEU A 1118 33.07 -0.12 13.72
N GLU A 1119 33.29 0.19 14.99
CA GLU A 1119 34.49 -0.21 15.75
C GLU A 1119 34.19 -1.17 16.91
N LYS A 1120 32.96 -1.12 17.45
CA LYS A 1120 32.61 -1.82 18.69
C LYS A 1120 31.37 -2.70 18.49
N GLU A 1121 31.43 -3.90 19.06
CA GLU A 1121 30.26 -4.76 19.20
C GLU A 1121 29.20 -4.13 20.11
N ARG A 1122 27.93 -4.36 19.83
CA ARG A 1122 26.82 -4.02 20.74
C ARG A 1122 26.22 -5.30 21.30
N LEU A 1123 26.03 -5.38 22.61
CA LEU A 1123 25.35 -6.50 23.27
C LEU A 1123 24.09 -6.02 24.01
N SER A 1124 23.03 -6.81 23.95
CA SER A 1124 21.81 -6.57 24.75
C SER A 1124 21.01 -7.86 24.98
N ILE A 1125 20.31 -7.95 26.11
CA ILE A 1125 19.41 -9.06 26.46
C ILE A 1125 17.98 -8.54 26.58
N ALA A 1126 17.12 -9.00 25.68
CA ALA A 1126 15.70 -8.67 25.64
C ALA A 1126 14.88 -9.81 26.27
N THR A 1127 13.98 -9.46 27.19
CA THR A 1127 13.10 -10.41 27.88
C THR A 1127 11.65 -10.08 27.54
N PHE A 1128 10.99 -10.97 26.80
CA PHE A 1128 9.64 -10.79 26.28
C PHE A 1128 8.64 -11.45 27.20
N HIS A 1129 7.64 -10.69 27.63
CA HIS A 1129 6.55 -11.18 28.48
C HIS A 1129 5.27 -11.22 27.66
N ASN A 1130 4.72 -12.41 27.50
CA ASN A 1130 3.52 -12.63 26.71
C ASN A 1130 2.50 -13.46 27.50
N THR A 1131 1.25 -13.42 27.05
CA THR A 1131 0.16 -14.21 27.58
C THR A 1131 0.45 -15.73 27.52
N GLY A 1132 -0.29 -16.54 28.28
CA GLY A 1132 -0.20 -18.00 28.18
C GLY A 1132 -0.69 -18.50 26.81
N LEU A 1133 -0.10 -19.58 26.27
CA LEU A 1133 -0.34 -20.01 24.87
C LEU A 1133 -1.82 -20.23 24.51
N ASP A 1134 -2.63 -20.70 25.44
CA ASP A 1134 -4.08 -20.94 25.24
C ASP A 1134 -4.98 -19.75 25.64
N LYS A 1135 -4.41 -18.68 26.21
CA LYS A 1135 -5.13 -17.45 26.54
C LYS A 1135 -5.54 -16.71 25.28
N GLU A 1136 -6.69 -16.07 25.33
CA GLU A 1136 -7.17 -15.15 24.31
C GLU A 1136 -6.52 -13.77 24.48
N ILE A 1137 -5.93 -13.26 23.41
CA ILE A 1137 -5.46 -11.89 23.26
C ILE A 1137 -6.57 -11.12 22.55
N GLY A 1138 -7.07 -10.06 23.18
CA GLY A 1138 -8.07 -9.15 22.65
C GLY A 1138 -8.22 -7.92 23.56
N PRO A 1139 -8.91 -6.85 23.14
CA PRO A 1139 -9.16 -5.68 23.98
C PRO A 1139 -9.84 -6.02 25.30
N ALA A 1140 -9.34 -5.47 26.41
CA ALA A 1140 -9.89 -5.70 27.75
C ALA A 1140 -11.38 -5.30 27.81
N ARG A 1141 -12.22 -6.14 28.42
CA ARG A 1141 -13.69 -6.03 28.42
C ARG A 1141 -14.12 -4.69 29.04
N THR A 1142 -13.48 -4.27 30.13
CA THR A 1142 -13.75 -2.95 30.76
C THR A 1142 -13.30 -1.74 29.92
N LEU A 1143 -12.37 -1.90 28.97
CA LEU A 1143 -12.03 -0.83 28.02
C LEU A 1143 -12.98 -0.78 26.83
N VAL A 1144 -13.40 -1.92 26.29
CA VAL A 1144 -14.42 -1.95 25.21
C VAL A 1144 -15.73 -1.34 25.71
N GLN A 1145 -16.19 -1.72 26.92
CA GLN A 1145 -17.38 -1.15 27.54
C GLN A 1145 -17.29 0.37 27.81
N ARG A 1146 -16.09 0.93 27.95
CA ARG A 1146 -15.86 2.37 28.17
C ARG A 1146 -15.62 3.17 26.88
N GLN A 1147 -15.07 2.53 25.86
CA GLN A 1147 -14.72 3.16 24.58
C GLN A 1147 -15.76 2.89 23.48
N GLU A 1148 -16.83 2.17 23.80
CA GLU A 1148 -18.00 1.81 22.95
C GLU A 1148 -17.67 1.02 21.66
N ALA A 1149 -16.39 0.83 21.34
CA ALA A 1149 -15.90 0.02 20.22
C ALA A 1149 -14.61 -0.74 20.56
N ALA A 1150 -14.53 -2.00 20.12
CA ALA A 1150 -13.28 -2.74 20.02
C ALA A 1150 -12.54 -2.34 18.73
N LYS A 1151 -11.23 -2.09 18.82
CA LYS A 1151 -10.38 -1.70 17.67
C LYS A 1151 -9.44 -2.81 17.20
N PHE A 1152 -9.49 -3.97 17.86
CA PHE A 1152 -8.66 -5.13 17.56
C PHE A 1152 -9.46 -6.41 17.77
N ARG A 1153 -9.17 -7.41 16.93
CA ARG A 1153 -9.82 -8.72 16.92
C ARG A 1153 -9.26 -9.57 18.08
N SER A 1154 -10.04 -10.56 18.52
CA SER A 1154 -9.58 -11.53 19.54
C SER A 1154 -9.11 -12.84 18.90
N LEU A 1155 -8.03 -13.43 19.42
CA LEU A 1155 -7.50 -14.74 19.02
C LEU A 1155 -6.66 -15.39 20.12
N LYS A 1156 -6.37 -16.70 20.04
CA LYS A 1156 -5.44 -17.34 20.98
C LYS A 1156 -4.00 -16.90 20.77
N THR A 1157 -3.25 -16.80 21.86
CA THR A 1157 -1.82 -16.46 21.89
C THR A 1157 -0.99 -17.34 20.96
N LYS A 1158 -1.24 -18.65 20.96
CA LYS A 1158 -0.59 -19.61 20.06
C LYS A 1158 -0.85 -19.28 18.58
N ASP A 1159 -2.07 -18.89 18.22
CA ASP A 1159 -2.45 -18.62 16.84
C ASP A 1159 -1.88 -17.26 16.36
N TYR A 1160 -1.87 -16.26 17.24
CA TYR A 1160 -1.18 -14.98 17.03
C TYR A 1160 0.32 -15.19 16.76
N LEU A 1161 1.00 -15.96 17.60
CA LEU A 1161 2.43 -16.24 17.43
C LEU A 1161 2.71 -17.05 16.16
N ASN A 1162 1.91 -18.07 15.86
CA ASN A 1162 2.06 -18.84 14.62
C ASN A 1162 1.88 -17.98 13.36
N GLY A 1163 0.87 -17.09 13.33
CA GLY A 1163 0.62 -16.20 12.20
C GLY A 1163 1.64 -15.07 12.03
N LEU A 1164 2.34 -14.72 13.12
CA LEU A 1164 3.46 -13.76 13.14
C LEU A 1164 4.77 -14.42 12.67
N PHE A 1165 5.13 -15.59 13.21
CA PHE A 1165 6.37 -16.29 12.85
C PHE A 1165 6.35 -16.94 11.46
N SER A 1166 5.20 -17.07 10.81
CA SER A 1166 5.08 -17.54 9.43
C SER A 1166 5.26 -16.44 8.37
N ARG A 1167 5.86 -15.29 8.73
CA ARG A 1167 5.99 -14.09 7.89
C ARG A 1167 7.34 -13.38 8.15
N GLU A 1168 7.80 -12.62 7.16
CA GLU A 1168 8.95 -11.72 7.31
C GLU A 1168 8.66 -10.58 8.29
N LEU A 1169 9.71 -10.09 8.99
CA LEU A 1169 9.64 -8.89 9.82
C LEU A 1169 9.45 -7.63 8.98
N LYS A 1170 8.21 -7.14 8.91
CA LYS A 1170 7.85 -5.93 8.14
C LYS A 1170 7.04 -4.94 8.99
N GLY A 1171 7.75 -4.15 9.81
CA GLY A 1171 7.16 -3.07 10.61
C GLY A 1171 6.09 -3.57 11.59
N LYS A 1172 4.91 -2.95 11.56
CA LYS A 1172 3.71 -3.32 12.35
C LYS A 1172 2.73 -4.25 11.62
N SER A 1173 3.05 -4.74 10.42
CA SER A 1173 2.08 -5.35 9.49
C SER A 1173 1.15 -6.45 10.07
N TYR A 1174 1.60 -7.22 11.07
CA TYR A 1174 0.76 -8.23 11.72
C TYR A 1174 -0.15 -7.67 12.83
N LEU A 1175 0.29 -6.64 13.56
CA LEU A 1175 -0.59 -5.87 14.46
C LEU A 1175 -1.66 -5.12 13.68
N ASP A 1176 -1.33 -4.60 12.49
CA ASP A 1176 -2.30 -3.90 11.66
C ASP A 1176 -3.33 -4.88 11.07
N ALA A 1177 -2.93 -6.11 10.71
CA ALA A 1177 -3.84 -7.22 10.40
C ALA A 1177 -4.70 -7.69 11.59
N MET A 1178 -4.38 -7.28 12.82
CA MET A 1178 -5.17 -7.54 14.03
C MET A 1178 -6.19 -6.43 14.34
N ARG A 1179 -6.21 -5.31 13.60
CA ARG A 1179 -7.20 -4.23 13.80
C ARG A 1179 -8.59 -4.66 13.34
N ILE A 1180 -9.62 -4.01 13.90
CA ILE A 1180 -11.02 -4.09 13.42
C ILE A 1180 -11.24 -2.92 12.46
#